data_AF-A0A2C5Y9R5-F1
#
_entry.id   AF-A0A2C5Y9R5-F1
#
_cell.length_a   1.000
_cell.length_b   1.000
_cell.length_c   1.000
_cell.angle_alpha   90.00
_cell.angle_beta   90.00
_cell.angle_gamma   90.00
#
_symmetry.space_group_name_H-M   'P 1'
#
loop_
_entity.id
_entity.type
_entity.pdbx_description
1 polymer ?
#
loop_
_entity_poly.entity_id
_entity_poly.type
_entity_poly.pdbx_seq_one_letter_code
_entity_poly.pdbx_strand_id
1 'polypeptide(L)'
;MRDPQVAVTAGQMLPLENDGSALYLYKIHATPNFISLDESLFGSMPLDMSMEYDALGGIYWDQVLGWLQIPKGVTGGSIGEILKNPEKTFISNPDYNKRFDLYSASPGQPQLNIEDEDWAHGMTAYDRALSFMNRPEVKFSVGWMGNFPLVEGPNDHKLAAKRDRGARDAQMMAEHAESYASKAEAALKSAERVKNPQTALAEANKAHEAAETAVQYTRMVFNLCQEYITIEKKVYDAALSFMKRARTAADKSSKIANTKAAKVYRKEAEQLAKRKDLESKTLAKEYVRFIGTLKRQVEAKLEVKLQVKERIAAYGSYFVSSNSLKSGADLFWGKGRENRFTAFARENAFLGGQIQSLMDSVETLSSEYDKAHKALDKAGIQIDANEATAVDVPEVQTHKDDVMDAAKMDPSVLQNWVSIQEKTQQEIKKAHETISETDSIKVAHAAADKARRALTEITGAVRTLAHFMNADSNLPTEAFESMQRHMAESRIKTAQIIAREARKTLDDFIDTSVATSSKAENGAEANKEASELAHVSQEFGTFALQSANEMQGKTKAKDLINQALEAAKKDSQSPELDNAANEIGLIRLKSRETIQDALNKELEVLGFEIEIMEPNVSPLNVGTMIMEEEAFMAKTVDETLSNEDRQSQKQKLRDLQEIETEIKQEARRQQVLEETRTKMRDSWNSQEAVREQEAAKEIADGGHTMISNIGSALSSFLPIIPAVRMAKSALRGIKKAAGSRVPPASARPARLNKSKEFSQQLKETLHVAPEPIAGPSNPSPAVKSPKQVTRVLDRVKQSFRKQKTNYELLQDLEEIIVPSGEPGVAVPPVRSRQNSKASTSRSSSKKKEGPLPASR
;
A
#
# COMPACT_ATOMS: atom_id res chain seq x y z
N MET A 1 -16.41 -34.82 47.97
CA MET A 1 -16.38 -34.01 46.74
C MET A 1 -15.98 -34.95 45.61
N ARG A 2 -16.85 -35.12 44.60
CA ARG A 2 -16.60 -36.04 43.46
C ARG A 2 -15.69 -35.32 42.47
N ASP A 3 -14.67 -36.01 41.97
CA ASP A 3 -13.90 -35.59 40.80
C ASP A 3 -14.86 -35.27 39.64
N PRO A 4 -14.81 -34.07 39.04
CA PRO A 4 -15.51 -33.83 37.80
C PRO A 4 -14.72 -34.56 36.71
N GLN A 5 -15.23 -35.71 36.26
CA GLN A 5 -14.84 -36.25 34.97
C GLN A 5 -15.21 -35.20 33.92
N VAL A 6 -14.20 -34.49 33.41
CA VAL A 6 -14.33 -33.61 32.26
C VAL A 6 -14.68 -34.50 31.07
N ALA A 7 -15.97 -34.57 30.72
CA ALA A 7 -16.40 -35.10 29.45
C ALA A 7 -15.88 -34.16 28.36
N VAL A 8 -14.81 -34.57 27.67
CA VAL A 8 -14.36 -33.89 26.46
C VAL A 8 -15.41 -34.16 25.39
N THR A 9 -16.42 -33.30 25.32
CA THR A 9 -17.34 -33.28 24.20
C THR A 9 -16.54 -32.79 23.01
N ALA A 10 -16.26 -33.67 22.05
CA ALA A 10 -15.71 -33.29 20.76
C ALA A 10 -16.75 -32.42 20.05
N GLY A 11 -16.78 -31.12 20.37
CA GLY A 11 -17.45 -30.12 19.56
C GLY A 11 -16.93 -30.24 18.13
N GLN A 12 -17.79 -29.94 17.15
CA GLN A 12 -17.41 -29.98 15.74
C GLN A 12 -16.22 -29.05 15.51
N MET A 13 -14.99 -29.59 15.59
CA MET A 13 -13.80 -28.90 15.15
C MET A 13 -14.05 -28.47 13.72
N LEU A 14 -13.92 -27.16 13.47
CA LEU A 14 -13.93 -26.60 12.11
C LEU A 14 -13.02 -27.47 11.23
N PRO A 15 -13.40 -27.78 9.98
CA PRO A 15 -12.56 -28.55 9.08
C PRO A 15 -11.25 -27.79 8.88
N LEU A 16 -10.21 -28.22 9.60
CA LEU A 16 -8.87 -27.71 9.44
C LEU A 16 -8.42 -28.14 8.04
N GLU A 17 -8.38 -27.20 7.09
CA GLU A 17 -7.74 -27.41 5.81
C GLU A 17 -6.26 -27.73 6.07
N ASN A 18 -5.95 -29.03 6.02
CA ASN A 18 -4.63 -29.54 6.30
C ASN A 18 -3.74 -29.25 5.07
N ASP A 19 -3.02 -28.13 5.10
CA ASP A 19 -2.01 -27.72 4.10
C ASP A 19 -0.80 -28.68 4.02
N GLY A 20 -0.83 -29.77 4.78
CA GLY A 20 0.23 -30.75 4.90
C GLY A 20 1.21 -30.44 6.02
N SER A 21 0.96 -29.47 6.89
CA SER A 21 1.72 -29.27 8.14
C SER A 21 1.29 -30.26 9.23
N ALA A 22 2.18 -30.54 10.20
CA ALA A 22 1.84 -31.38 11.35
C ALA A 22 1.05 -30.55 12.37
N LEU A 23 -0.07 -31.08 12.85
CA LEU A 23 -0.91 -30.43 13.85
C LEU A 23 -0.47 -30.85 15.26
N TYR A 24 -0.46 -29.92 16.20
CA TYR A 24 -0.11 -30.17 17.60
C TYR A 24 -1.26 -29.76 18.51
N LEU A 25 -1.53 -30.57 19.53
CA LEU A 25 -2.47 -30.27 20.59
C LEU A 25 -1.72 -30.16 21.92
N TYR A 26 -1.77 -28.99 22.54
CA TYR A 26 -1.10 -28.72 23.81
C TYR A 26 -2.07 -28.92 24.98
N LYS A 27 -1.59 -29.50 26.08
CA LYS A 27 -2.31 -29.48 27.37
C LYS A 27 -1.64 -28.43 28.25
N ILE A 28 -2.43 -27.47 28.73
CA ILE A 28 -1.91 -26.27 29.38
C ILE A 28 -2.58 -26.15 30.74
N HIS A 29 -1.81 -25.83 31.78
CA HIS A 29 -2.35 -25.62 33.12
C HIS A 29 -2.98 -24.24 33.17
N ALA A 30 -4.25 -24.13 33.56
CA ALA A 30 -4.92 -22.83 33.56
C ALA A 30 -4.44 -21.94 34.72
N THR A 31 -4.19 -20.67 34.44
CA THR A 31 -3.83 -19.63 35.42
C THR A 31 -4.84 -18.47 35.36
N PRO A 32 -4.88 -17.56 36.35
CA PRO A 32 -5.85 -16.47 36.38
C PRO A 32 -5.83 -15.53 35.17
N ASN A 33 -4.81 -15.53 34.31
CA ASN A 33 -4.86 -14.79 33.04
C ASN A 33 -5.67 -15.50 31.94
N PHE A 34 -6.11 -16.75 32.15
CA PHE A 34 -7.11 -17.43 31.32
C PHE A 34 -8.49 -16.92 31.72
N ILE A 35 -9.25 -16.46 30.73
CA ILE A 35 -10.54 -15.77 30.94
C ILE A 35 -11.61 -16.55 30.20
N SER A 36 -12.68 -16.93 30.91
CA SER A 36 -13.84 -17.59 30.30
C SER A 36 -14.50 -16.65 29.29
N LEU A 37 -14.52 -17.04 28.02
CA LEU A 37 -15.08 -16.21 26.95
C LEU A 37 -16.62 -16.18 27.02
N ASP A 38 -17.24 -17.32 27.34
CA ASP A 38 -18.69 -17.44 27.52
C ASP A 38 -19.23 -16.51 28.61
N GLU A 39 -18.58 -16.52 29.77
CA GLU A 39 -18.93 -15.63 30.88
C GLU A 39 -18.63 -14.16 30.57
N SER A 40 -17.60 -13.88 29.76
CA SER A 40 -17.24 -12.52 29.35
C SER A 40 -18.22 -11.91 28.34
N LEU A 41 -18.88 -12.77 27.55
CA LEU A 41 -19.81 -12.37 26.49
C LEU A 41 -21.28 -12.59 26.89
N PHE A 42 -21.56 -12.75 28.19
CA PHE A 42 -22.92 -12.92 28.75
C PHE A 42 -23.76 -14.03 28.08
N GLY A 43 -23.12 -15.14 27.68
CA GLY A 43 -23.83 -16.27 27.06
C GLY A 43 -24.35 -15.99 25.63
N SER A 44 -23.85 -14.93 24.97
CA SER A 44 -24.15 -14.66 23.56
C SER A 44 -23.36 -15.53 22.58
N MET A 45 -22.49 -16.40 23.09
CA MET A 45 -21.69 -17.32 22.29
C MET A 45 -22.53 -18.50 21.79
N PRO A 46 -22.36 -18.95 20.54
CA PRO A 46 -22.91 -20.22 20.11
C PRO A 46 -22.40 -21.37 20.99
N LEU A 47 -23.26 -22.38 21.19
CA LEU A 47 -23.06 -23.49 22.15
C LEU A 47 -21.78 -24.29 21.94
N ASP A 48 -21.19 -24.25 20.75
CA ASP A 48 -19.93 -24.94 20.41
C ASP A 48 -18.68 -24.19 20.89
N MET A 49 -18.81 -22.90 21.24
CA MET A 49 -17.73 -22.08 21.78
C MET A 49 -17.90 -21.80 23.29
N SER A 50 -18.91 -22.39 23.95
CA SER A 50 -19.28 -22.14 25.35
C SER A 50 -18.28 -22.67 26.40
N MET A 51 -17.07 -23.05 25.99
CA MET A 51 -15.99 -23.54 26.87
C MET A 51 -14.62 -22.96 26.47
N GLU A 52 -14.60 -21.89 25.69
CA GLU A 52 -13.37 -21.23 25.27
C GLU A 52 -12.79 -20.35 26.39
N TYR A 53 -11.46 -20.39 26.53
CA TYR A 53 -10.71 -19.55 27.44
C TYR A 53 -9.62 -18.80 26.69
N ASP A 54 -9.56 -17.48 26.88
CA ASP A 54 -8.52 -16.63 26.32
C ASP A 54 -7.42 -16.38 27.34
N ALA A 55 -6.17 -16.71 26.99
CA ALA A 55 -4.99 -16.46 27.82
C ALA A 55 -4.44 -15.05 27.57
N LEU A 56 -4.89 -14.07 28.35
CA LEU A 56 -4.45 -12.68 28.21
C LEU A 56 -2.94 -12.56 28.44
N GLY A 57 -2.25 -11.99 27.44
CA GLY A 57 -0.80 -11.79 27.46
C GLY A 57 0.03 -12.98 26.97
N GLY A 58 -0.58 -14.16 26.80
CA GLY A 58 0.08 -15.37 26.32
C GLY A 58 0.20 -16.46 27.39
N ILE A 59 0.94 -17.53 27.03
CA ILE A 59 1.11 -18.75 27.81
C ILE A 59 2.60 -19.04 27.92
N TYR A 60 3.11 -19.28 29.12
CA TYR A 60 4.51 -19.65 29.28
C TYR A 60 4.78 -21.07 28.83
N TRP A 61 5.99 -21.33 28.33
CA TRP A 61 6.40 -22.71 28.01
C TRP A 61 6.39 -23.62 29.25
N ASP A 62 6.87 -23.14 30.40
CA ASP A 62 6.88 -23.90 31.66
C ASP A 62 5.47 -24.13 32.25
N GLN A 63 4.43 -23.51 31.67
CA GLN A 63 3.01 -23.72 32.01
C GLN A 63 2.35 -24.83 31.17
N VAL A 64 2.96 -25.19 30.04
CA VAL A 64 2.48 -26.26 29.15
C VAL A 64 2.85 -27.60 29.77
N LEU A 65 1.88 -28.46 30.08
CA LEU A 65 2.13 -29.80 30.64
C LEU A 65 2.76 -30.74 29.61
N GLY A 66 2.56 -30.47 28.33
CA GLY A 66 3.06 -31.27 27.21
C GLY A 66 2.24 -31.08 25.94
N TRP A 67 2.42 -31.98 24.98
CA TRP A 67 1.70 -31.93 23.71
C TRP A 67 1.49 -33.31 23.09
N LEU A 68 0.54 -33.35 22.16
CA LEU A 68 0.26 -34.47 21.27
C LEU A 68 0.50 -34.01 19.84
N GLN A 69 1.26 -34.79 19.07
CA GLN A 69 1.37 -34.57 17.63
C GLN A 69 0.27 -35.36 16.92
N ILE A 70 -0.59 -34.67 16.18
CA ILE A 70 -1.63 -35.28 15.35
C ILE A 70 -1.01 -35.59 13.98
N PRO A 71 -0.93 -36.87 13.58
CA PRO A 71 -0.38 -37.26 12.29
C PRO A 71 -1.09 -36.59 11.11
N LYS A 72 -0.35 -36.35 10.02
CA LYS A 72 -0.92 -35.80 8.79
C LYS A 72 -2.02 -36.72 8.25
N GLY A 73 -3.11 -36.15 7.75
CA GLY A 73 -4.24 -36.88 7.15
C GLY A 73 -5.27 -37.45 8.13
N VAL A 74 -5.12 -37.23 9.44
CA VAL A 74 -6.12 -37.57 10.46
C VAL A 74 -7.29 -36.58 10.37
N THR A 75 -8.50 -37.06 10.10
CA THR A 75 -9.73 -36.24 10.06
C THR A 75 -10.45 -36.24 11.41
N GLY A 76 -11.41 -35.32 11.60
CA GLY A 76 -11.99 -35.00 12.92
C GLY A 76 -12.51 -36.18 13.76
N GLY A 77 -13.02 -37.25 13.12
CA GLY A 77 -13.47 -38.45 13.84
C GLY A 77 -12.34 -39.19 14.56
N SER A 78 -11.14 -39.22 13.97
CA SER A 78 -9.97 -39.91 14.51
C SER A 78 -9.24 -39.09 15.58
N ILE A 79 -9.37 -37.76 15.57
CA ILE A 79 -8.86 -36.90 16.66
C ILE A 79 -9.56 -37.28 17.97
N GLY A 80 -10.88 -37.48 17.95
CA GLY A 80 -11.64 -37.92 19.12
C GLY A 80 -11.16 -39.25 19.70
N GLU A 81 -10.71 -40.20 18.87
CA GLU A 81 -10.16 -41.48 19.33
C GLU A 81 -8.78 -41.35 19.98
N ILE A 82 -7.92 -40.48 19.42
CA ILE A 82 -6.61 -40.18 20.01
C ILE A 82 -6.80 -39.52 21.39
N LEU A 83 -7.80 -38.64 21.52
CA LEU A 83 -8.13 -37.98 22.78
C LEU A 83 -8.79 -38.87 23.84
N LYS A 84 -9.27 -40.08 23.49
CA LYS A 84 -9.79 -41.04 24.48
C LYS A 84 -8.68 -41.67 25.32
N ASN A 85 -7.44 -41.68 24.85
CA ASN A 85 -6.29 -42.24 25.59
C ASN A 85 -5.12 -41.26 25.63
N PRO A 86 -5.30 -40.07 26.23
CA PRO A 86 -4.29 -39.00 26.19
C PRO A 86 -3.00 -39.43 26.89
N GLU A 87 -3.10 -40.18 27.99
CA GLU A 87 -1.98 -40.71 28.78
C GLU A 87 -0.95 -41.51 27.94
N LYS A 88 -1.37 -42.13 26.84
CA LYS A 88 -0.51 -43.00 26.01
C LYS A 88 0.20 -42.26 24.87
N THR A 89 -0.34 -41.11 24.47
CA THR A 89 0.07 -40.41 23.25
C THR A 89 0.63 -39.01 23.54
N PHE A 90 0.42 -38.54 24.75
CA PHE A 90 0.87 -37.25 25.21
C PHE A 90 2.35 -37.26 25.61
N ILE A 91 3.13 -36.39 25.01
CA ILE A 91 4.54 -36.18 25.32
C ILE A 91 4.59 -35.13 26.43
N SER A 92 5.00 -35.53 27.63
CA SER A 92 5.16 -34.61 28.76
C SER A 92 6.24 -33.57 28.47
N ASN A 93 5.96 -32.31 28.82
CA ASN A 93 6.95 -31.25 28.77
C ASN A 93 7.91 -31.40 29.97
N PRO A 94 9.21 -31.70 29.76
CA PRO A 94 10.16 -31.81 30.87
C PRO A 94 10.36 -30.48 31.61
N ASP A 95 10.04 -29.36 30.97
CA ASP A 95 10.19 -28.01 31.54
C ASP A 95 8.95 -27.55 32.32
N TYR A 96 7.92 -28.40 32.46
CA TYR A 96 6.71 -28.02 33.20
C TYR A 96 7.02 -27.70 34.67
N ASN A 97 6.57 -26.53 35.11
CA ASN A 97 6.79 -26.03 36.45
C ASN A 97 5.53 -26.23 37.32
N LYS A 98 5.62 -27.12 38.30
CA LYS A 98 4.53 -27.44 39.23
C LYS A 98 4.03 -26.26 40.06
N ARG A 99 4.71 -25.10 40.06
CA ARG A 99 4.17 -23.88 40.69
C ARG A 99 2.78 -23.52 40.15
N PHE A 100 2.49 -23.88 38.89
CA PHE A 100 1.22 -23.56 38.27
C PHE A 100 0.05 -24.35 38.87
N ASP A 101 0.31 -25.51 39.49
CA ASP A 101 -0.71 -26.39 40.11
C ASP A 101 -1.53 -25.70 41.22
N LEU A 102 -1.09 -24.53 41.71
CA LEU A 102 -1.75 -23.73 42.73
C LEU A 102 -2.81 -22.77 42.16
N TYR A 103 -2.93 -22.69 40.83
CA TYR A 103 -3.74 -21.69 40.15
C TYR A 103 -4.90 -22.32 39.38
N SER A 104 -5.83 -21.47 38.96
CA SER A 104 -6.97 -21.84 38.11
C SER A 104 -7.31 -20.70 37.17
N ALA A 105 -8.08 -20.96 36.11
CA ALA A 105 -8.63 -19.91 35.26
C ALA A 105 -9.44 -18.88 36.07
N SER A 106 -9.46 -17.64 35.59
CA SER A 106 -10.36 -16.61 36.11
C SER A 106 -11.77 -16.78 35.53
N PRO A 107 -12.81 -16.28 36.23
CA PRO A 107 -14.13 -16.14 35.64
C PRO A 107 -14.12 -15.13 34.49
N GLY A 108 -15.24 -15.01 33.79
CA GLY A 108 -15.40 -14.02 32.72
C GLY A 108 -15.02 -12.60 33.16
N GLN A 109 -14.44 -11.85 32.24
CA GLN A 109 -14.08 -10.45 32.41
C GLN A 109 -14.80 -9.60 31.34
N PRO A 110 -16.13 -9.39 31.46
CA PRO A 110 -16.89 -8.61 30.47
C PRO A 110 -16.33 -7.23 30.21
N GLN A 111 -15.68 -6.62 31.22
CA GLN A 111 -15.03 -5.32 31.04
C GLN A 111 -13.90 -5.34 30.01
N LEU A 112 -13.31 -6.49 29.67
CA LEU A 112 -12.30 -6.60 28.62
C LEU A 112 -12.91 -6.71 27.22
N ASN A 113 -14.22 -6.91 27.10
CA ASN A 113 -14.91 -6.90 25.82
C ASN A 113 -14.92 -5.48 25.23
N ILE A 114 -14.41 -5.33 24.01
CA ILE A 114 -14.33 -4.06 23.29
C ILE A 114 -15.73 -3.54 22.93
N GLU A 115 -16.72 -4.42 22.82
CA GLU A 115 -18.09 -4.04 22.50
C GLU A 115 -18.84 -3.42 23.70
N ASP A 116 -18.33 -3.66 24.93
CA ASP A 116 -18.89 -3.17 26.19
C ASP A 116 -18.07 -1.97 26.74
N GLU A 117 -17.63 -1.11 25.82
CA GLU A 117 -17.00 0.17 26.16
C GLU A 117 -18.03 1.09 26.81
N ASP A 118 -18.17 0.99 28.14
CA ASP A 118 -18.70 2.09 28.95
C ASP A 118 -17.73 3.29 28.88
N TRP A 119 -17.89 4.06 27.80
CA TRP A 119 -17.13 5.25 27.46
C TRP A 119 -17.19 6.34 28.54
N ALA A 120 -18.14 6.26 29.48
CA ALA A 120 -18.27 7.19 30.59
C ALA A 120 -17.02 7.21 31.50
N HIS A 121 -16.20 6.16 31.49
CA HIS A 121 -15.06 6.01 32.41
C HIS A 121 -13.69 6.27 31.77
N GLY A 122 -13.63 6.55 30.47
CA GLY A 122 -12.40 6.97 29.78
C GLY A 122 -11.27 5.94 29.67
N MET A 123 -11.47 4.69 30.12
CA MET A 123 -10.48 3.62 30.02
C MET A 123 -10.61 2.85 28.70
N THR A 124 -9.49 2.64 28.00
CA THR A 124 -9.44 1.78 26.81
C THR A 124 -9.44 0.29 27.19
N ALA A 125 -9.75 -0.60 26.25
CA ALA A 125 -9.61 -2.06 26.45
C ALA A 125 -8.18 -2.44 26.89
N TYR A 126 -7.16 -1.72 26.41
CA TYR A 126 -5.78 -1.89 26.84
C TYR A 126 -5.57 -1.50 28.30
N ASP A 127 -6.12 -0.36 28.74
CA ASP A 127 -6.04 0.06 30.15
C ASP A 127 -6.74 -0.92 31.09
N ARG A 128 -7.90 -1.46 30.66
CA ARG A 128 -8.62 -2.49 31.41
C ARG A 128 -7.82 -3.80 31.46
N ALA A 129 -7.16 -4.18 30.37
CA ALA A 129 -6.26 -5.33 30.33
C ALA A 129 -5.06 -5.13 31.27
N LEU A 130 -4.44 -3.95 31.29
CA LEU A 130 -3.38 -3.62 32.24
C LEU A 130 -3.88 -3.69 33.69
N SER A 131 -5.05 -3.11 33.97
CA SER A 131 -5.65 -3.14 35.31
C SER A 131 -5.92 -4.56 35.77
N PHE A 132 -6.47 -5.41 34.89
CA PHE A 132 -6.71 -6.82 35.16
C PHE A 132 -5.39 -7.58 35.41
N MET A 133 -4.39 -7.43 34.56
CA MET A 133 -3.09 -8.09 34.73
C MET A 133 -2.35 -7.62 35.99
N ASN A 134 -2.61 -6.40 36.47
CA ASN A 134 -2.03 -5.86 37.70
C ASN A 134 -2.71 -6.36 38.99
N ARG A 135 -3.82 -7.11 38.90
CA ARG A 135 -4.42 -7.73 40.09
C ARG A 135 -3.43 -8.72 40.71
N PRO A 136 -3.24 -8.75 42.04
CA PRO A 136 -2.23 -9.59 42.69
C PRO A 136 -2.27 -11.06 42.23
N GLU A 137 -3.45 -11.66 42.16
CA GLU A 137 -3.66 -13.05 41.77
C GLU A 137 -3.24 -13.35 40.33
N VAL A 138 -3.54 -12.45 39.38
CA VAL A 138 -3.08 -12.56 37.99
C VAL A 138 -1.59 -12.30 37.95
N LYS A 139 -1.16 -11.18 38.52
CA LYS A 139 0.21 -10.69 38.47
C LYS A 139 1.22 -11.73 38.94
N PHE A 140 0.99 -12.34 40.09
CA PHE A 140 1.91 -13.32 40.67
C PHE A 140 1.89 -14.65 39.92
N SER A 141 0.73 -15.09 39.41
CA SER A 141 0.62 -16.36 38.70
C SER A 141 1.47 -16.42 37.43
N VAL A 142 1.55 -15.29 36.73
CA VAL A 142 2.25 -15.19 35.45
C VAL A 142 3.46 -14.26 35.49
N GLY A 143 3.94 -13.87 36.68
CA GLY A 143 5.11 -13.01 36.81
C GLY A 143 5.00 -11.66 36.07
N TRP A 144 3.79 -11.10 35.97
CA TRP A 144 3.52 -9.89 35.23
C TRP A 144 4.31 -8.69 35.77
N MET A 145 5.05 -8.02 34.86
CA MET A 145 5.93 -6.89 35.20
C MET A 145 5.33 -5.51 34.91
N GLY A 146 4.08 -5.45 34.42
CA GLY A 146 3.38 -4.19 34.14
C GLY A 146 3.21 -3.84 32.67
N ASN A 147 3.77 -4.61 31.73
CA ASN A 147 3.70 -4.34 30.29
C ASN A 147 3.52 -5.61 29.45
N PHE A 148 2.80 -5.50 28.33
CA PHE A 148 2.64 -6.58 27.34
C PHE A 148 3.74 -6.57 26.27
N PRO A 149 4.05 -7.72 25.63
CA PRO A 149 3.51 -9.06 25.90
C PRO A 149 4.05 -9.66 27.20
N LEU A 150 3.38 -10.70 27.73
CA LEU A 150 3.77 -11.35 28.98
C LEU A 150 5.11 -12.09 28.85
N VAL A 151 5.35 -12.67 27.67
CA VAL A 151 6.55 -13.40 27.33
C VAL A 151 7.18 -12.71 26.15
N GLU A 152 8.45 -12.31 26.28
CA GLU A 152 9.20 -11.77 25.16
C GLU A 152 9.56 -12.91 24.19
N GLY A 153 8.87 -12.97 23.07
CA GLY A 153 9.24 -13.81 21.95
C GLY A 153 10.57 -13.36 21.32
N PRO A 154 11.26 -14.24 20.57
CA PRO A 154 12.53 -13.90 19.91
C PRO A 154 12.44 -12.69 18.97
N ASN A 155 11.24 -12.31 18.54
CA ASN A 155 10.98 -11.19 17.65
C ASN A 155 10.36 -9.97 18.34
N ASP A 156 10.20 -9.98 19.67
CA ASP A 156 9.45 -8.94 20.36
C ASP A 156 10.19 -7.61 20.38
N HIS A 157 11.52 -7.61 20.46
CA HIS A 157 12.32 -6.40 20.26
C HIS A 157 12.10 -5.81 18.85
N LYS A 158 11.92 -6.65 17.82
CA LYS A 158 11.60 -6.19 16.45
C LYS A 158 10.19 -5.64 16.35
N LEU A 159 9.23 -6.28 17.03
CA LEU A 159 7.84 -5.81 17.10
C LEU A 159 7.72 -4.51 17.90
N ALA A 160 8.43 -4.37 19.01
CA ALA A 160 8.54 -3.15 19.79
C ALA A 160 9.15 -2.01 18.96
N ALA A 161 10.28 -2.25 18.29
CA ALA A 161 10.89 -1.27 17.40
C ALA A 161 9.95 -0.85 16.25
N LYS A 162 9.12 -1.77 15.73
CA LYS A 162 8.08 -1.46 14.73
C LYS A 162 6.95 -0.63 15.32
N ARG A 163 6.46 -0.97 16.52
CA ARG A 163 5.43 -0.21 17.25
C ARG A 163 5.90 1.20 17.56
N ASP A 164 7.14 1.36 18.02
CA ASP A 164 7.76 2.66 18.30
C ASP A 164 7.91 3.49 17.02
N ARG A 165 8.30 2.84 15.91
CA ARG A 165 8.33 3.48 14.60
C ARG A 165 6.92 3.91 14.17
N GLY A 166 5.93 3.03 14.23
CA GLY A 166 4.55 3.33 13.90
C GLY A 166 3.98 4.47 14.75
N ALA A 167 4.36 4.57 16.03
CA ALA A 167 4.00 5.68 16.90
C ALA A 167 4.65 7.01 16.50
N ARG A 168 5.95 7.00 16.17
CA ARG A 168 6.65 8.19 15.63
C ARG A 168 6.08 8.62 14.29
N ASP A 169 5.80 7.66 13.40
CA ASP A 169 5.22 7.93 12.09
C ASP A 169 3.81 8.52 12.25
N ALA A 170 2.98 7.97 13.13
CA ALA A 170 1.65 8.51 13.40
C ALA A 170 1.70 9.93 13.99
N GLN A 171 2.64 10.20 14.89
CA GLN A 171 2.89 11.53 15.42
C GLN A 171 3.30 12.52 14.31
N MET A 172 4.25 12.13 13.46
CA MET A 172 4.70 12.93 12.32
C MET A 172 3.54 13.21 11.33
N MET A 173 2.71 12.21 11.03
CA MET A 173 1.54 12.41 10.17
C MET A 173 0.49 13.34 10.81
N ALA A 174 0.30 13.27 12.14
CA ALA A 174 -0.56 14.21 12.85
C ALA A 174 -0.03 15.65 12.79
N GLU A 175 1.29 15.85 12.91
CA GLU A 175 1.96 17.15 12.75
C GLU A 175 1.83 17.69 11.31
N HIS A 176 1.91 16.82 10.30
CA HIS A 176 1.61 17.21 8.92
C HIS A 176 0.14 17.63 8.76
N ALA A 177 -0.81 16.89 9.33
CA ALA A 177 -2.22 17.28 9.32
C ALA A 177 -2.44 18.65 9.99
N GLU A 178 -1.74 18.94 11.09
CA GLU A 178 -1.75 20.25 11.75
C GLU A 178 -1.23 21.38 10.85
N SER A 179 -0.08 21.15 10.19
CA SER A 179 0.51 22.12 9.27
C SER A 179 -0.46 22.49 8.15
N TYR A 180 -1.13 21.50 7.55
CA TYR A 180 -2.11 21.73 6.49
C TYR A 180 -3.43 22.33 7.00
N ALA A 181 -3.88 21.99 8.21
CA ALA A 181 -4.99 22.69 8.85
C ALA A 181 -4.68 24.18 9.05
N SER A 182 -3.45 24.51 9.47
CA SER A 182 -2.99 25.88 9.63
C SER A 182 -2.91 26.63 8.29
N LYS A 183 -2.48 25.95 7.21
CA LYS A 183 -2.51 26.52 5.84
C LYS A 183 -3.94 26.81 5.37
N ALA A 184 -4.89 25.91 5.63
CA ALA A 184 -6.30 26.12 5.30
C ALA A 184 -6.89 27.32 6.06
N GLU A 185 -6.57 27.47 7.35
CA GLU A 185 -6.98 28.63 8.16
C GLU A 185 -6.33 29.94 7.71
N ALA A 186 -5.06 29.91 7.28
CA ALA A 186 -4.38 31.08 6.73
C ALA A 186 -4.99 31.51 5.37
N ALA A 187 -5.35 30.55 4.52
CA ALA A 187 -6.04 30.81 3.26
C ALA A 187 -7.44 31.38 3.50
N LEU A 188 -8.20 30.88 4.49
CA LEU A 188 -9.46 31.48 4.94
C LEU A 188 -9.29 32.96 5.35
N LYS A 189 -8.32 33.27 6.23
CA LYS A 189 -8.04 34.64 6.66
C LYS A 189 -7.63 35.54 5.48
N SER A 190 -6.96 34.98 4.48
CA SER A 190 -6.59 35.69 3.26
C SER A 190 -7.82 35.97 2.39
N ALA A 191 -8.69 34.98 2.17
CA ALA A 191 -9.97 35.14 1.48
C ALA A 191 -10.87 36.17 2.16
N GLU A 192 -10.85 36.28 3.50
CA GLU A 192 -11.56 37.31 4.27
C GLU A 192 -11.03 38.73 4.03
N ARG A 193 -9.71 38.90 3.89
CA ARG A 193 -9.07 40.22 3.74
C ARG A 193 -9.11 40.76 2.31
N VAL A 194 -9.01 39.88 1.31
CA VAL A 194 -8.89 40.31 -0.08
C VAL A 194 -10.22 40.89 -0.59
N LYS A 195 -10.13 42.04 -1.28
CA LYS A 195 -11.27 42.73 -1.90
C LYS A 195 -11.60 42.21 -3.30
N ASN A 196 -10.59 41.78 -4.04
CA ASN A 196 -10.76 41.23 -5.39
C ASN A 196 -11.42 39.84 -5.33
N PRO A 197 -12.50 39.60 -6.09
CA PRO A 197 -13.24 38.34 -6.01
C PRO A 197 -12.49 37.15 -6.59
N GLN A 198 -11.72 37.32 -7.67
CA GLN A 198 -10.92 36.24 -8.26
C GLN A 198 -9.82 35.77 -7.30
N THR A 199 -9.15 36.70 -6.63
CA THR A 199 -8.16 36.37 -5.61
C THR A 199 -8.82 35.69 -4.40
N ALA A 200 -10.02 36.10 -3.98
CA ALA A 200 -10.74 35.42 -2.91
C ALA A 200 -11.10 33.97 -3.30
N LEU A 201 -11.53 33.73 -4.54
CA LEU A 201 -11.79 32.38 -5.08
C LEU A 201 -10.51 31.54 -5.13
N ALA A 202 -9.38 32.12 -5.53
CA ALA A 202 -8.09 31.43 -5.52
C ALA A 202 -7.65 31.02 -4.10
N GLU A 203 -7.84 31.89 -3.10
CA GLU A 203 -7.58 31.56 -1.69
C GLU A 203 -8.55 30.50 -1.15
N ALA A 204 -9.80 30.47 -1.60
CA ALA A 204 -10.73 29.38 -1.27
C ALA A 204 -10.28 28.03 -1.83
N ASN A 205 -9.76 27.99 -3.06
CA ASN A 205 -9.20 26.78 -3.64
C ASN A 205 -7.96 26.28 -2.86
N LYS A 206 -7.05 27.19 -2.48
CA LYS A 206 -5.90 26.84 -1.60
C LYS A 206 -6.36 26.25 -0.27
N ALA A 207 -7.43 26.79 0.32
CA ALA A 207 -8.00 26.25 1.55
C ALA A 207 -8.55 24.83 1.36
N HIS A 208 -9.19 24.55 0.22
CA HIS A 208 -9.67 23.22 -0.14
C HIS A 208 -8.53 22.22 -0.35
N GLU A 209 -7.50 22.56 -1.13
CA GLU A 209 -6.33 21.70 -1.37
C GLU A 209 -5.61 21.35 -0.05
N ALA A 210 -5.46 22.34 0.83
CA ALA A 210 -4.88 22.12 2.15
C ALA A 210 -5.77 21.22 3.02
N ALA A 211 -7.09 21.36 2.95
CA ALA A 211 -8.02 20.50 3.69
C ALA A 211 -8.00 19.05 3.19
N GLU A 212 -7.94 18.82 1.87
CA GLU A 212 -7.80 17.48 1.30
C GLU A 212 -6.50 16.82 1.75
N THR A 213 -5.40 17.56 1.74
CA THR A 213 -4.11 17.06 2.21
C THR A 213 -4.13 16.72 3.70
N ALA A 214 -4.77 17.55 4.54
CA ALA A 214 -4.95 17.26 5.96
C ALA A 214 -5.77 15.96 6.17
N VAL A 215 -6.83 15.74 5.38
CA VAL A 215 -7.62 14.49 5.42
C VAL A 215 -6.76 13.27 5.07
N GLN A 216 -5.89 13.37 4.07
CA GLN A 216 -4.99 12.27 3.69
C GLN A 216 -4.03 11.89 4.83
N TYR A 217 -3.40 12.87 5.48
CA TYR A 217 -2.51 12.60 6.62
C TYR A 217 -3.27 12.01 7.81
N THR A 218 -4.46 12.51 8.12
CA THR A 218 -5.32 11.93 9.16
C THR A 218 -5.70 10.48 8.84
N ARG A 219 -5.95 10.16 7.56
CA ARG A 219 -6.19 8.77 7.12
C ARG A 219 -4.97 7.88 7.38
N MET A 220 -3.76 8.37 7.14
CA MET A 220 -2.53 7.62 7.47
C MET A 220 -2.41 7.35 8.97
N VAL A 221 -2.71 8.35 9.82
CA VAL A 221 -2.78 8.16 11.28
C VAL A 221 -3.79 7.07 11.65
N PHE A 222 -4.97 7.07 11.01
CA PHE A 222 -6.00 6.08 11.33
C PHE A 222 -5.58 4.66 10.92
N ASN A 223 -4.93 4.51 9.77
CA ASN A 223 -4.38 3.23 9.33
C ASN A 223 -3.29 2.72 10.28
N LEU A 224 -2.39 3.61 10.72
CA LEU A 224 -1.36 3.27 11.69
C LEU A 224 -1.98 2.87 13.04
N CYS A 225 -3.01 3.58 13.52
CA CYS A 225 -3.73 3.20 14.75
C CYS A 225 -4.42 1.83 14.64
N GLN A 226 -4.87 1.42 13.46
CA GLN A 226 -5.42 0.08 13.24
C GLN A 226 -4.33 -1.00 13.29
N GLU A 227 -3.14 -0.70 12.78
CA GLU A 227 -2.00 -1.63 12.78
C GLU A 227 -1.33 -1.72 14.16
N TYR A 228 -1.24 -0.61 14.88
CA TYR A 228 -0.49 -0.46 16.13
C TYR A 228 -1.37 0.07 17.26
N ILE A 229 -1.91 -0.84 18.06
CA ILE A 229 -2.72 -0.52 19.26
C ILE A 229 -1.95 0.27 20.34
N THR A 230 -0.62 0.40 20.22
CA THR A 230 0.22 1.19 21.12
C THR A 230 0.20 2.69 20.82
N ILE A 231 -0.32 3.13 19.65
CA ILE A 231 -0.35 4.56 19.30
C ILE A 231 -1.31 5.30 20.22
N GLU A 232 -0.83 6.26 20.99
CA GLU A 232 -1.65 6.94 21.99
C GLU A 232 -2.91 7.58 21.40
N LYS A 233 -4.03 7.48 22.12
CA LYS A 233 -5.33 8.06 21.71
C LYS A 233 -5.23 9.57 21.42
N LYS A 234 -4.36 10.30 22.14
CA LYS A 234 -4.15 11.74 21.92
C LYS A 234 -3.68 12.08 20.50
N VAL A 235 -2.88 11.19 19.87
CA VAL A 235 -2.39 11.39 18.49
C VAL A 235 -3.53 11.25 17.49
N TYR A 236 -4.38 10.24 17.71
CA TYR A 236 -5.60 10.03 16.94
C TYR A 236 -6.56 11.23 17.05
N ASP A 237 -6.85 11.66 18.27
CA ASP A 237 -7.77 12.77 18.54
C ASP A 237 -7.23 14.10 17.98
N ALA A 238 -5.91 14.32 18.06
CA ALA A 238 -5.25 15.47 17.46
C ALA A 238 -5.41 15.48 15.93
N ALA A 239 -5.05 14.39 15.24
CA ALA A 239 -5.19 14.26 13.79
C ALA A 239 -6.64 14.46 13.32
N LEU A 240 -7.61 13.92 14.07
CA LEU A 240 -9.03 14.11 13.82
C LEU A 240 -9.46 15.58 13.99
N SER A 241 -8.96 16.26 15.02
CA SER A 241 -9.22 17.68 15.27
C SER A 241 -8.66 18.57 14.16
N PHE A 242 -7.43 18.31 13.71
CA PHE A 242 -6.81 19.05 12.60
C PHE A 242 -7.58 18.89 11.28
N MET A 243 -8.01 17.67 10.96
CA MET A 243 -8.87 17.41 9.80
C MET A 243 -10.17 18.24 9.86
N LYS A 244 -10.86 18.24 11.00
CA LYS A 244 -12.10 19.02 11.20
C LYS A 244 -11.87 20.52 11.01
N ARG A 245 -10.78 21.05 11.59
CA ARG A 245 -10.40 22.46 11.44
C ARG A 245 -10.14 22.82 9.98
N ALA A 246 -9.37 22.00 9.27
CA ALA A 246 -9.02 22.22 7.87
C ALA A 246 -10.28 22.24 6.97
N ARG A 247 -11.15 21.24 7.09
CA ARG A 247 -12.41 21.16 6.33
C ARG A 247 -13.34 22.35 6.65
N THR A 248 -13.46 22.72 7.93
CA THR A 248 -14.26 23.89 8.34
C THR A 248 -13.71 25.20 7.75
N ALA A 249 -12.38 25.35 7.71
CA ALA A 249 -11.75 26.52 7.11
C ALA A 249 -12.00 26.60 5.61
N ALA A 250 -11.90 25.47 4.89
CA ALA A 250 -12.21 25.38 3.47
C ALA A 250 -13.67 25.75 3.16
N ASP A 251 -14.65 25.21 3.90
CA ASP A 251 -16.07 25.51 3.69
C ASP A 251 -16.39 26.98 3.92
N LYS A 252 -15.85 27.57 5.01
CA LYS A 252 -15.99 29.00 5.30
C LYS A 252 -15.35 29.86 4.21
N SER A 253 -14.16 29.48 3.74
CA SER A 253 -13.42 30.22 2.71
C SER A 253 -14.20 30.24 1.40
N SER A 254 -14.73 29.08 0.98
CA SER A 254 -15.60 28.94 -0.19
C SER A 254 -16.87 29.81 -0.08
N LYS A 255 -17.58 29.78 1.06
CA LYS A 255 -18.77 30.62 1.28
C LYS A 255 -18.45 32.11 1.15
N ILE A 256 -17.35 32.56 1.77
CA ILE A 256 -16.91 33.96 1.75
C ILE A 256 -16.51 34.39 0.33
N ALA A 257 -15.71 33.58 -0.36
CA ALA A 257 -15.25 33.86 -1.71
C ALA A 257 -16.41 33.93 -2.71
N ASN A 258 -17.32 32.96 -2.69
CA ASN A 258 -18.52 32.94 -3.53
C ASN A 258 -19.42 34.15 -3.27
N THR A 259 -19.64 34.50 -1.99
CA THR A 259 -20.44 35.67 -1.61
C THR A 259 -19.81 36.98 -2.11
N LYS A 260 -18.48 37.12 -1.99
CA LYS A 260 -17.77 38.31 -2.48
C LYS A 260 -17.83 38.40 -4.00
N ALA A 261 -17.58 37.30 -4.70
CA ALA A 261 -17.65 37.22 -6.14
C ALA A 261 -19.03 37.62 -6.65
N ALA A 262 -20.09 37.03 -6.11
CA ALA A 262 -21.45 37.36 -6.53
C ALA A 262 -21.83 38.82 -6.28
N LYS A 263 -21.46 39.39 -5.12
CA LYS A 263 -21.71 40.80 -4.81
C LYS A 263 -20.96 41.75 -5.76
N VAL A 264 -19.73 41.43 -6.14
CA VAL A 264 -18.95 42.24 -7.08
C VAL A 264 -19.55 42.12 -8.48
N TYR A 265 -19.78 40.90 -8.97
CA TYR A 265 -20.37 40.68 -10.30
C TYR A 265 -21.76 41.32 -10.42
N ARG A 266 -22.59 41.26 -9.37
CA ARG A 266 -23.88 41.95 -9.34
C ARG A 266 -23.70 43.47 -9.50
N LYS A 267 -22.78 44.07 -8.74
CA LYS A 267 -22.52 45.52 -8.83
C LYS A 267 -22.00 45.94 -10.21
N GLU A 268 -21.10 45.16 -10.80
CA GLU A 268 -20.60 45.42 -12.17
C GLU A 268 -21.73 45.30 -13.19
N ALA A 269 -22.56 44.24 -13.10
CA ALA A 269 -23.74 44.09 -13.94
C ALA A 269 -24.71 45.27 -13.80
N GLU A 270 -25.02 45.72 -12.56
CA GLU A 270 -25.87 46.88 -12.29
C GLU A 270 -25.29 48.19 -12.86
N GLN A 271 -23.97 48.38 -12.82
CA GLN A 271 -23.31 49.57 -13.36
C GLN A 271 -23.30 49.58 -14.89
N LEU A 272 -22.99 48.43 -15.50
CA LEU A 272 -22.95 48.28 -16.95
C LEU A 272 -24.35 48.32 -17.57
N ALA A 273 -25.36 47.76 -16.92
CA ALA A 273 -26.77 47.82 -17.37
C ALA A 273 -27.32 49.25 -17.47
N LYS A 274 -26.77 50.20 -16.68
CA LYS A 274 -27.16 51.62 -16.77
C LYS A 274 -26.59 52.31 -18.01
N ARG A 275 -25.54 51.75 -18.62
CA ARG A 275 -24.95 52.28 -19.84
C ARG A 275 -25.78 51.83 -21.05
N LYS A 276 -25.91 52.70 -22.05
CA LYS A 276 -26.82 52.48 -23.19
C LYS A 276 -26.13 51.75 -24.36
N ASP A 277 -24.81 51.61 -24.34
CA ASP A 277 -24.05 50.96 -25.40
C ASP A 277 -24.18 49.43 -25.37
N LEU A 278 -24.08 48.82 -26.56
CA LEU A 278 -24.27 47.37 -26.76
C LEU A 278 -23.20 46.53 -26.05
N GLU A 279 -21.97 47.02 -26.00
CA GLU A 279 -20.84 46.35 -25.36
C GLU A 279 -21.07 46.21 -23.84
N SER A 280 -21.45 47.29 -23.17
CA SER A 280 -21.78 47.27 -21.75
C SER A 280 -22.96 46.36 -21.44
N LYS A 281 -23.99 46.32 -22.30
CA LYS A 281 -25.12 45.38 -22.15
C LYS A 281 -24.67 43.92 -22.25
N THR A 282 -23.75 43.63 -23.16
CA THR A 282 -23.19 42.27 -23.35
C THR A 282 -22.39 41.86 -22.13
N LEU A 283 -21.48 42.71 -21.64
CA LEU A 283 -20.71 42.47 -20.42
C LEU A 283 -21.59 42.32 -19.18
N ALA A 284 -22.68 43.10 -19.08
CA ALA A 284 -23.62 42.98 -17.96
C ALA A 284 -24.28 41.60 -17.94
N LYS A 285 -24.65 41.04 -19.10
CA LYS A 285 -25.16 39.65 -19.20
C LYS A 285 -24.11 38.63 -18.76
N GLU A 286 -22.85 38.79 -19.17
CA GLU A 286 -21.76 37.90 -18.78
C GLU A 286 -21.55 37.86 -17.26
N TYR A 287 -21.59 39.01 -16.58
CA TYR A 287 -21.50 39.05 -15.12
C TYR A 287 -22.65 38.32 -14.42
N VAL A 288 -23.88 38.41 -14.95
CA VAL A 288 -25.02 37.63 -14.42
C VAL A 288 -24.81 36.13 -14.66
N ARG A 289 -24.28 35.74 -15.83
CA ARG A 289 -23.91 34.34 -16.12
C ARG A 289 -22.82 33.83 -15.17
N PHE A 290 -21.85 34.65 -14.77
CA PHE A 290 -20.84 34.25 -13.78
C PHE A 290 -21.46 33.96 -12.41
N ILE A 291 -22.43 34.75 -11.96
CA ILE A 291 -23.16 34.46 -10.70
C ILE A 291 -23.92 33.13 -10.83
N GLY A 292 -24.63 32.92 -11.95
CA GLY A 292 -25.35 31.67 -12.22
C GLY A 292 -24.43 30.44 -12.28
N THR A 293 -23.21 30.60 -12.80
CA THR A 293 -22.20 29.53 -12.83
C THR A 293 -21.71 29.19 -11.43
N LEU A 294 -21.39 30.19 -10.60
CA LEU A 294 -21.01 29.97 -9.20
C LEU A 294 -22.13 29.27 -8.42
N LYS A 295 -23.39 29.67 -8.62
CA LYS A 295 -24.55 29.03 -8.01
C LYS A 295 -24.60 27.54 -8.35
N ARG A 296 -24.56 27.18 -9.64
CA ARG A 296 -24.57 25.79 -10.11
C ARG A 296 -23.42 24.95 -9.55
N GLN A 297 -22.22 25.51 -9.48
CA GLN A 297 -21.07 24.82 -8.87
C GLN A 297 -21.30 24.50 -7.40
N VAL A 298 -21.93 25.41 -6.64
CA VAL A 298 -22.28 25.18 -5.23
C VAL A 298 -23.41 24.17 -5.10
N GLU A 299 -24.43 24.22 -5.96
CA GLU A 299 -25.53 23.25 -6.00
C GLU A 299 -25.03 21.84 -6.31
N ALA A 300 -24.13 21.68 -7.28
CA ALA A 300 -23.51 20.39 -7.59
C ALA A 300 -22.72 19.83 -6.38
N LYS A 301 -21.97 20.69 -5.67
CA LYS A 301 -21.29 20.28 -4.42
C LYS A 301 -22.28 19.90 -3.31
N LEU A 302 -23.39 20.62 -3.19
CA LEU A 302 -24.44 20.33 -2.22
C LEU A 302 -25.08 18.96 -2.48
N GLU A 303 -25.42 18.67 -3.74
CA GLU A 303 -26.01 17.39 -4.15
C GLU A 303 -25.09 16.21 -3.83
N VAL A 304 -23.81 16.30 -4.20
CA VAL A 304 -22.81 15.27 -3.86
C VAL A 304 -22.76 15.04 -2.34
N LYS A 305 -22.82 16.10 -1.52
CA LYS A 305 -22.77 15.99 -0.06
C LYS A 305 -24.06 15.40 0.53
N LEU A 306 -25.22 15.72 -0.03
CA LEU A 306 -26.50 15.10 0.33
C LEU A 306 -26.46 13.59 0.07
N GLN A 307 -26.00 13.17 -1.11
CA GLN A 307 -25.84 11.75 -1.45
C GLN A 307 -24.85 11.02 -0.54
N VAL A 308 -23.75 11.66 -0.12
CA VAL A 308 -22.82 11.07 0.87
C VAL A 308 -23.52 10.92 2.22
N LYS A 309 -24.29 11.92 2.66
CA LYS A 309 -25.02 11.88 3.94
C LYS A 309 -26.10 10.79 3.94
N GLU A 310 -26.86 10.64 2.85
CA GLU A 310 -27.85 9.57 2.69
C GLU A 310 -27.20 8.19 2.74
N ARG A 311 -26.06 8.01 2.06
CA ARG A 311 -25.28 6.76 2.15
C ARG A 311 -24.84 6.46 3.57
N ILE A 312 -24.31 7.44 4.30
CA ILE A 312 -23.92 7.25 5.71
C ILE A 312 -25.13 6.92 6.60
N ALA A 313 -26.27 7.58 6.39
CA ALA A 313 -27.50 7.30 7.12
C ALA A 313 -28.00 5.87 6.85
N ALA A 314 -27.96 5.42 5.59
CA ALA A 314 -28.28 4.05 5.22
C ALA A 314 -27.31 3.04 5.88
N TYR A 315 -26.01 3.32 5.92
CA TYR A 315 -25.06 2.44 6.63
C TYR A 315 -25.29 2.39 8.14
N GLY A 316 -25.81 3.46 8.74
CA GLY A 316 -26.17 3.48 10.15
C GLY A 316 -27.36 2.59 10.51
N SER A 317 -28.28 2.34 9.56
CA SER A 317 -29.49 1.54 9.80
C SER A 317 -29.31 0.04 9.51
N TYR A 318 -28.35 -0.34 8.67
CA TYR A 318 -28.07 -1.74 8.35
C TYR A 318 -26.87 -2.28 9.16
N PHE A 319 -27.01 -3.47 9.75
CA PHE A 319 -25.89 -4.29 10.24
C PHE A 319 -25.04 -4.82 9.08
N VAL A 320 -24.57 -3.95 8.18
CA VAL A 320 -23.73 -4.38 7.05
C VAL A 320 -22.38 -4.84 7.60
N SER A 321 -21.90 -5.97 7.08
CA SER A 321 -20.58 -6.49 7.42
C SER A 321 -19.51 -5.44 7.14
N SER A 322 -18.51 -5.36 8.02
CA SER A 322 -17.44 -4.34 8.03
C SER A 322 -16.61 -4.25 6.74
N ASN A 323 -16.73 -5.21 5.83
CA ASN A 323 -15.91 -5.30 4.62
C ASN A 323 -16.44 -4.45 3.45
N SER A 324 -17.72 -4.06 3.41
CA SER A 324 -18.30 -3.33 2.27
C SER A 324 -18.07 -1.80 2.29
N LEU A 325 -17.47 -1.26 3.36
CA LEU A 325 -17.31 0.18 3.59
C LEU A 325 -16.10 0.81 2.88
N LYS A 326 -15.32 0.05 2.10
CA LYS A 326 -13.96 0.45 1.71
C LYS A 326 -13.80 1.38 0.49
N SER A 327 -14.85 1.70 -0.29
CA SER A 327 -14.60 2.24 -1.65
C SER A 327 -15.23 3.57 -2.05
N GLY A 328 -15.94 4.34 -1.20
CA GLY A 328 -16.55 5.58 -1.74
C GLY A 328 -17.01 6.69 -0.80
N ALA A 329 -16.93 6.51 0.52
CA ALA A 329 -17.21 7.59 1.47
C ALA A 329 -15.90 7.94 2.19
N ASP A 330 -15.65 9.23 2.43
CA ASP A 330 -14.55 9.73 3.26
C ASP A 330 -14.68 9.34 4.76
N LEU A 331 -15.32 8.20 5.03
CA LEU A 331 -15.56 7.69 6.36
C LEU A 331 -14.38 6.80 6.76
N PHE A 332 -13.52 7.35 7.59
CA PHE A 332 -12.40 6.62 8.19
C PHE A 332 -12.53 6.63 9.71
N TRP A 333 -12.12 5.54 10.34
CA TRP A 333 -11.98 5.45 11.79
C TRP A 333 -10.82 4.55 12.16
N GLY A 334 -10.18 4.84 13.30
CA GLY A 334 -9.22 3.94 13.92
C GLY A 334 -9.96 2.85 14.67
N LYS A 335 -9.96 1.61 14.14
CA LYS A 335 -10.47 0.44 14.88
C LYS A 335 -9.73 0.35 16.22
N GLY A 336 -10.47 0.29 17.33
CA GLY A 336 -9.90 0.32 18.70
C GLY A 336 -9.56 1.72 19.24
N ARG A 337 -9.96 2.79 18.53
CA ARG A 337 -9.89 4.19 19.02
C ARG A 337 -11.25 4.83 19.11
N GLU A 338 -12.13 4.49 18.19
CA GLU A 338 -13.55 4.79 18.26
C GLU A 338 -14.34 3.62 17.67
N ASN A 339 -15.54 3.40 18.19
CA ASN A 339 -16.46 2.46 17.58
C ASN A 339 -17.02 3.04 16.28
N ARG A 340 -17.49 2.15 15.39
CA ARG A 340 -18.02 2.55 14.07
C ARG A 340 -19.19 3.53 14.16
N PHE A 341 -20.07 3.38 15.15
CA PHE A 341 -21.26 4.22 15.32
C PHE A 341 -20.88 5.65 15.70
N THR A 342 -19.90 5.82 16.58
CA THR A 342 -19.32 7.12 16.92
C THR A 342 -18.67 7.76 15.70
N ALA A 343 -17.94 6.99 14.89
CA ALA A 343 -17.36 7.50 13.65
C ALA A 343 -18.44 7.97 12.64
N PHE A 344 -19.51 7.17 12.45
CA PHE A 344 -20.65 7.51 11.61
C PHE A 344 -21.37 8.76 12.12
N ALA A 345 -21.71 8.82 13.41
CA ALA A 345 -22.39 9.95 14.02
C ALA A 345 -21.56 11.24 13.87
N ARG A 346 -20.25 11.15 14.09
CA ARG A 346 -19.32 12.27 13.90
C ARG A 346 -19.29 12.75 12.44
N GLU A 347 -19.13 11.85 11.47
CA GLU A 347 -19.07 12.24 10.06
C GLU A 347 -20.43 12.77 9.56
N ASN A 348 -21.54 12.19 10.02
CA ASN A 348 -22.88 12.69 9.73
C ASN A 348 -23.10 14.10 10.29
N ALA A 349 -22.68 14.36 11.53
CA ALA A 349 -22.73 15.69 12.14
C ALA A 349 -21.86 16.69 11.36
N PHE A 350 -20.66 16.28 10.95
CA PHE A 350 -19.75 17.10 10.17
C PHE A 350 -20.34 17.46 8.80
N LEU A 351 -20.87 16.47 8.06
CA LEU A 351 -21.55 16.68 6.78
C LEU A 351 -22.79 17.56 6.92
N GLY A 352 -23.54 17.43 8.02
CA GLY A 352 -24.65 18.34 8.32
C GLY A 352 -24.22 19.81 8.35
N GLY A 353 -23.08 20.11 8.99
CA GLY A 353 -22.49 21.46 8.98
C GLY A 353 -22.05 21.93 7.59
N GLN A 354 -21.42 21.04 6.79
CA GLN A 354 -21.01 21.38 5.42
C GLN A 354 -22.24 21.68 4.53
N ILE A 355 -23.26 20.83 4.60
CA ILE A 355 -24.52 20.97 3.85
C ILE A 355 -25.20 22.29 4.19
N GLN A 356 -25.31 22.64 5.48
CA GLN A 356 -25.89 23.92 5.87
C GLN A 356 -25.09 25.11 5.31
N SER A 357 -23.75 25.06 5.38
CA SER A 357 -22.89 26.12 4.81
C SER A 357 -23.05 26.27 3.29
N LEU A 358 -23.23 25.16 2.57
CA LEU A 358 -23.51 25.15 1.13
C LEU A 358 -24.90 25.69 0.82
N MET A 359 -25.93 25.28 1.58
CA MET A 359 -27.30 25.82 1.44
C MET A 359 -27.33 27.34 1.64
N ASP A 360 -26.69 27.86 2.68
CA ASP A 360 -26.57 29.30 2.91
C ASP A 360 -25.87 30.02 1.72
N SER A 361 -24.90 29.34 1.10
CA SER A 361 -24.20 29.86 -0.07
C SER A 361 -25.11 29.89 -1.30
N VAL A 362 -25.90 28.83 -1.54
CA VAL A 362 -26.91 28.79 -2.62
C VAL A 362 -27.96 29.87 -2.44
N GLU A 363 -28.46 30.08 -1.22
CA GLU A 363 -29.43 31.14 -0.91
C GLU A 363 -28.84 32.53 -1.18
N THR A 364 -27.62 32.78 -0.72
CA THR A 364 -26.92 34.04 -0.97
C THR A 364 -26.69 34.27 -2.47
N LEU A 365 -26.22 33.25 -3.19
CA LEU A 365 -25.98 33.32 -4.63
C LEU A 365 -27.28 33.56 -5.42
N SER A 366 -28.37 32.90 -5.03
CA SER A 366 -29.70 33.11 -5.63
C SER A 366 -30.20 34.54 -5.39
N SER A 367 -30.06 35.06 -4.17
CA SER A 367 -30.44 36.45 -3.86
C SER A 367 -29.65 37.47 -4.68
N GLU A 368 -28.35 37.26 -4.88
CA GLU A 368 -27.52 38.16 -5.69
C GLU A 368 -27.80 38.01 -7.19
N TYR A 369 -28.08 36.80 -7.66
CA TYR A 369 -28.50 36.51 -9.03
C TYR A 369 -29.81 37.24 -9.37
N ASP A 370 -30.83 37.14 -8.52
CA ASP A 370 -32.13 37.79 -8.74
C ASP A 370 -32.03 39.32 -8.77
N LYS A 371 -31.17 39.91 -7.93
CA LYS A 371 -30.91 41.35 -7.94
C LYS A 371 -30.24 41.78 -9.25
N ALA A 372 -29.27 41.01 -9.72
CA ALA A 372 -28.59 41.30 -10.97
C ALA A 372 -29.53 41.15 -12.18
N HIS A 373 -30.37 40.11 -12.19
CA HIS A 373 -31.39 39.90 -13.22
C HIS A 373 -32.41 41.04 -13.26
N LYS A 374 -32.96 41.43 -12.09
CA LYS A 374 -33.88 42.59 -11.99
C LYS A 374 -33.25 43.90 -12.48
N ALA A 375 -31.93 44.06 -12.35
CA ALA A 375 -31.23 45.23 -12.88
C ALA A 375 -31.17 45.22 -14.41
N LEU A 376 -30.95 44.05 -15.03
CA LEU A 376 -31.01 43.87 -16.48
C LEU A 376 -32.41 44.08 -17.04
N ASP A 377 -33.44 43.54 -16.37
CA ASP A 377 -34.84 43.71 -16.77
C ASP A 377 -35.23 45.20 -16.78
N LYS A 378 -34.83 45.95 -15.75
CA LYS A 378 -35.04 47.42 -15.68
C LYS A 378 -34.33 48.20 -16.78
N ALA A 379 -33.23 47.66 -17.31
CA ALA A 379 -32.49 48.24 -18.42
C ALA A 379 -33.03 47.82 -19.80
N GLY A 380 -34.08 46.99 -19.84
CA GLY A 380 -34.62 46.43 -21.08
C GLY A 380 -33.67 45.43 -21.75
N ILE A 381 -32.82 44.75 -20.96
CA ILE A 381 -31.88 43.74 -21.44
C ILE A 381 -32.47 42.37 -21.12
N GLN A 382 -33.12 41.74 -22.11
CA GLN A 382 -33.60 40.38 -21.95
C GLN A 382 -32.43 39.39 -21.97
N ILE A 383 -32.31 38.56 -20.94
CA ILE A 383 -31.52 37.32 -20.98
C ILE A 383 -32.46 36.23 -21.47
N ASP A 384 -32.10 35.55 -22.56
CA ASP A 384 -32.85 34.37 -22.98
C ASP A 384 -32.74 33.33 -21.86
N ALA A 385 -33.89 32.80 -21.40
CA ALA A 385 -33.92 31.79 -20.34
C ALA A 385 -33.04 30.58 -20.69
N ASN A 386 -32.87 30.29 -21.98
CA ASN A 386 -32.00 29.24 -22.49
C ASN A 386 -30.52 29.65 -22.53
N GLU A 387 -30.19 30.93 -22.72
CA GLU A 387 -28.81 31.43 -22.61
C GLU A 387 -28.34 31.55 -21.14
N ALA A 388 -29.26 31.67 -20.19
CA ALA A 388 -28.93 31.65 -18.76
C ALA A 388 -28.47 30.25 -18.30
N THR A 389 -28.91 29.20 -18.98
CA THR A 389 -28.59 27.80 -18.66
C THR A 389 -27.43 27.23 -19.49
N ALA A 390 -27.19 27.71 -20.71
CA ALA A 390 -26.22 27.16 -21.67
C ALA A 390 -24.72 27.51 -21.47
N VAL A 391 -24.17 27.35 -20.26
CA VAL A 391 -22.70 27.33 -20.06
C VAL A 391 -22.28 25.88 -19.84
N ASP A 392 -21.30 25.40 -20.61
CA ASP A 392 -20.62 24.09 -20.51
C ASP A 392 -20.01 23.88 -19.12
N VAL A 393 -20.86 23.62 -18.13
CA VAL A 393 -20.47 22.89 -16.92
C VAL A 393 -20.69 21.43 -17.28
N PRO A 394 -19.70 20.53 -17.17
CA PRO A 394 -19.94 19.11 -17.37
C PRO A 394 -21.06 18.69 -16.42
N GLU A 395 -22.21 18.41 -17.02
CA GLU A 395 -23.47 18.22 -16.34
C GLU A 395 -23.38 16.90 -15.56
N VAL A 396 -23.30 16.99 -14.23
CA VAL A 396 -23.56 15.83 -13.37
C VAL A 396 -25.08 15.69 -13.31
N GLN A 397 -25.64 15.07 -14.35
CA GLN A 397 -27.05 14.71 -14.42
C GLN A 397 -27.35 13.63 -13.37
N THR A 398 -27.89 14.09 -12.23
CA THR A 398 -28.69 13.25 -11.34
C THR A 398 -30.12 13.22 -11.88
N HIS A 399 -30.39 12.29 -12.80
CA HIS A 399 -31.76 11.93 -13.16
C HIS A 399 -32.32 11.01 -12.07
N LYS A 400 -33.42 11.43 -11.43
CA LYS A 400 -34.24 10.50 -10.65
C LYS A 400 -35.70 10.39 -11.11
N ASP A 401 -36.24 11.32 -11.88
CA ASP A 401 -37.56 11.16 -12.48
C ASP A 401 -37.53 11.73 -13.90
N ASP A 402 -37.36 10.86 -14.90
CA ASP A 402 -37.85 11.02 -16.28
C ASP A 402 -37.36 9.82 -17.11
N VAL A 403 -38.13 8.73 -17.05
CA VAL A 403 -38.12 7.67 -18.07
C VAL A 403 -39.57 7.50 -18.48
N MET A 404 -39.94 8.06 -19.63
CA MET A 404 -40.48 7.34 -20.79
C MET A 404 -40.98 8.34 -21.83
N ASP A 405 -40.13 8.64 -22.82
CA ASP A 405 -40.54 8.52 -24.22
C ASP A 405 -39.33 8.10 -25.08
N ALA A 406 -39.37 6.83 -25.48
CA ALA A 406 -38.22 5.99 -25.83
C ALA A 406 -37.83 6.06 -27.32
N ALA A 407 -37.71 7.25 -27.91
CA ALA A 407 -37.46 7.35 -29.36
C ALA A 407 -36.31 8.24 -29.83
N LYS A 408 -35.66 9.05 -28.98
CA LYS A 408 -34.56 9.91 -29.43
C LYS A 408 -33.56 10.11 -28.30
N MET A 409 -32.51 9.28 -28.24
CA MET A 409 -31.29 9.72 -27.58
C MET A 409 -30.91 11.02 -28.27
N ASP A 410 -30.88 12.13 -27.52
CA ASP A 410 -30.55 13.43 -28.08
C ASP A 410 -29.21 13.29 -28.81
N PRO A 411 -29.13 13.58 -30.14
CA PRO A 411 -27.88 13.56 -30.88
C PRO A 411 -26.74 14.31 -30.18
N SER A 412 -27.07 15.29 -29.32
CA SER A 412 -26.11 16.00 -28.47
C SER A 412 -25.33 15.09 -27.51
N VAL A 413 -25.95 14.04 -26.96
CA VAL A 413 -25.32 13.11 -26.01
C VAL A 413 -24.29 12.25 -26.75
N LEU A 414 -24.64 11.70 -27.91
CA LEU A 414 -23.70 10.96 -28.75
C LEU A 414 -22.58 11.85 -29.26
N GLN A 415 -22.87 13.10 -29.65
CA GLN A 415 -21.85 14.08 -30.04
C GLN A 415 -20.91 14.43 -28.89
N ASN A 416 -21.42 14.55 -27.65
CA ASN A 416 -20.59 14.79 -26.48
C ASN A 416 -19.63 13.62 -26.22
N TRP A 417 -20.08 12.37 -26.35
CA TRP A 417 -19.22 11.20 -26.21
C TRP A 417 -18.12 11.12 -27.26
N VAL A 418 -18.47 11.38 -28.53
CA VAL A 418 -17.51 11.44 -29.64
C VAL A 418 -16.50 12.57 -29.39
N SER A 419 -16.95 13.73 -28.93
CA SER A 419 -16.09 14.87 -28.59
C SER A 419 -15.10 14.53 -27.46
N ILE A 420 -15.57 13.89 -26.37
CA ILE A 420 -14.71 13.41 -25.28
C ILE A 420 -13.69 12.40 -25.80
N GLN A 421 -14.11 11.46 -26.65
CA GLN A 421 -13.23 10.47 -27.25
C GLN A 421 -12.14 11.12 -28.10
N GLU A 422 -12.49 12.02 -29.03
CA GLU A 422 -11.55 12.71 -29.91
C GLU A 422 -10.57 13.57 -29.10
N LYS A 423 -11.08 14.34 -28.13
CA LYS A 423 -10.28 15.18 -27.23
C LYS A 423 -9.27 14.33 -26.46
N THR A 424 -9.72 13.29 -25.76
CA THR A 424 -8.85 12.45 -24.92
C THR A 424 -7.80 11.70 -25.75
N GLN A 425 -8.17 11.22 -26.94
CA GLN A 425 -7.22 10.64 -27.89
C GLN A 425 -6.16 11.64 -28.34
N GLN A 426 -6.57 12.86 -28.70
CA GLN A 426 -5.64 13.90 -29.11
C GLN A 426 -4.69 14.28 -27.97
N GLU A 427 -5.19 14.32 -26.72
CA GLU A 427 -4.38 14.61 -25.55
C GLU A 427 -3.36 13.50 -25.25
N ILE A 428 -3.77 12.23 -25.31
CA ILE A 428 -2.87 11.08 -25.12
C ILE A 428 -1.86 11.01 -26.26
N LYS A 429 -2.27 11.25 -27.51
CA LYS A 429 -1.38 11.32 -28.66
C LYS A 429 -0.33 12.42 -28.48
N LYS A 430 -0.76 13.64 -28.13
CA LYS A 430 0.14 14.77 -27.87
C LYS A 430 1.08 14.50 -26.71
N ALA A 431 0.61 13.87 -25.63
CA ALA A 431 1.45 13.46 -24.51
C ALA A 431 2.50 12.42 -24.96
N HIS A 432 2.10 11.45 -25.79
CA HIS A 432 3.01 10.46 -26.37
C HIS A 432 4.07 11.08 -27.28
N GLU A 433 3.71 12.04 -28.13
CA GLU A 433 4.66 12.80 -28.96
C GLU A 433 5.62 13.60 -28.08
N THR A 434 5.07 14.37 -27.12
CA THR A 434 5.83 15.19 -26.17
C THR A 434 6.86 14.35 -25.40
N ILE A 435 6.48 13.17 -24.87
CA ILE A 435 7.41 12.33 -24.11
C ILE A 435 8.46 11.65 -24.99
N SER A 436 8.18 11.48 -26.29
CA SER A 436 9.14 10.91 -27.24
C SER A 436 10.21 11.91 -27.63
N GLU A 437 9.84 13.20 -27.72
CA GLU A 437 10.72 14.27 -28.19
C GLU A 437 11.49 14.97 -27.06
N THR A 438 10.99 14.94 -25.82
CA THR A 438 11.59 15.67 -24.71
C THR A 438 12.75 14.91 -24.05
N ASP A 439 13.86 15.57 -23.79
CA ASP A 439 14.90 15.09 -22.86
C ASP A 439 14.65 15.52 -21.41
N SER A 440 13.74 16.49 -21.20
CA SER A 440 13.41 16.99 -19.88
C SER A 440 12.49 16.04 -19.12
N ILE A 441 12.95 15.56 -17.97
CA ILE A 441 12.16 14.72 -17.05
C ILE A 441 10.89 15.42 -16.56
N LYS A 442 10.95 16.74 -16.28
CA LYS A 442 9.77 17.51 -15.86
C LYS A 442 8.68 17.52 -16.92
N VAL A 443 9.06 17.60 -18.19
CA VAL A 443 8.13 17.54 -19.32
C VAL A 443 7.61 16.12 -19.52
N ALA A 444 8.45 15.09 -19.30
CA ALA A 444 8.02 13.70 -19.33
C ALA A 444 6.96 13.40 -18.25
N HIS A 445 7.18 13.85 -17.00
CA HIS A 445 6.19 13.75 -15.92
C HIS A 445 4.89 14.47 -16.24
N ALA A 446 4.96 15.71 -16.73
CA ALA A 446 3.77 16.47 -17.11
C ALA A 446 2.97 15.80 -18.24
N ALA A 447 3.66 15.17 -19.20
CA ALA A 447 3.04 14.41 -20.28
C ALA A 447 2.33 13.16 -19.74
N ALA A 448 2.98 12.39 -18.85
CA ALA A 448 2.36 11.22 -18.23
C ALA A 448 1.14 11.57 -17.38
N ASP A 449 1.22 12.62 -16.57
CA ASP A 449 0.08 13.10 -15.79
C ASP A 449 -1.08 13.56 -16.67
N LYS A 450 -0.78 14.22 -17.80
CA LYS A 450 -1.80 14.57 -18.78
C LYS A 450 -2.46 13.33 -19.39
N ALA A 451 -1.69 12.31 -19.74
CA ALA A 451 -2.21 11.04 -20.25
C ALA A 451 -3.09 10.32 -19.22
N ARG A 452 -2.68 10.27 -17.94
CA ARG A 452 -3.49 9.69 -16.83
C ARG A 452 -4.83 10.39 -16.66
N ARG A 453 -4.86 11.74 -16.74
CA ARG A 453 -6.11 12.51 -16.67
C ARG A 453 -7.03 12.23 -17.86
N ALA A 454 -6.49 12.26 -19.07
CA ALA A 454 -7.25 11.96 -20.28
C ALA A 454 -7.82 10.52 -20.26
N LEU A 455 -7.02 9.55 -19.79
CA LEU A 455 -7.47 8.17 -19.60
C LEU A 455 -8.60 8.06 -18.55
N THR A 456 -8.52 8.84 -17.47
CA THR A 456 -9.57 8.88 -16.45
C THR A 456 -10.88 9.45 -17.02
N GLU A 457 -10.79 10.51 -17.83
CA GLU A 457 -11.95 11.13 -18.51
C GLU A 457 -12.64 10.15 -19.47
N ILE A 458 -11.89 9.48 -20.36
CA ILE A 458 -12.48 8.50 -21.30
C ILE A 458 -13.03 7.26 -20.57
N THR A 459 -12.39 6.80 -19.49
CA THR A 459 -12.89 5.67 -18.69
C THR A 459 -14.21 6.01 -18.00
N GLY A 460 -14.33 7.23 -17.46
CA GLY A 460 -15.58 7.74 -16.89
C GLY A 460 -16.68 7.80 -17.95
N ALA A 461 -16.34 8.27 -19.15
CA ALA A 461 -17.26 8.36 -20.27
C ALA A 461 -17.81 7.01 -20.72
N VAL A 462 -16.93 6.02 -20.94
CA VAL A 462 -17.33 4.66 -21.35
C VAL A 462 -18.19 4.00 -20.27
N ARG A 463 -17.90 4.24 -18.98
CA ARG A 463 -18.70 3.72 -17.86
C ARG A 463 -20.11 4.30 -17.85
N THR A 464 -20.24 5.60 -18.06
CA THR A 464 -21.55 6.26 -18.12
C THR A 464 -22.34 5.76 -19.33
N LEU A 465 -21.71 5.63 -20.50
CA LEU A 465 -22.37 5.04 -21.68
C LEU A 465 -22.82 3.60 -21.43
N ALA A 466 -21.98 2.76 -20.82
CA ALA A 466 -22.34 1.39 -20.44
C ALA A 466 -23.55 1.38 -19.50
N HIS A 467 -23.60 2.29 -18.53
CA HIS A 467 -24.72 2.40 -17.60
C HIS A 467 -26.03 2.73 -18.33
N PHE A 468 -26.00 3.73 -19.21
CA PHE A 468 -27.17 4.10 -20.03
C PHE A 468 -27.64 2.96 -20.93
N MET A 469 -26.73 2.30 -21.64
CA MET A 469 -27.08 1.18 -22.53
C MET A 469 -27.50 -0.10 -21.79
N ASN A 470 -27.11 -0.27 -20.54
CA ASN A 470 -27.62 -1.33 -19.69
C ASN A 470 -29.05 -1.04 -19.18
N ALA A 471 -29.44 0.23 -19.13
CA ALA A 471 -30.81 0.64 -18.80
C ALA A 471 -31.74 0.62 -20.04
N ASP A 472 -31.21 0.88 -21.24
CA ASP A 472 -31.96 0.86 -22.50
C ASP A 472 -31.28 -0.03 -23.55
N SER A 473 -31.91 -1.18 -23.85
CA SER A 473 -31.38 -2.18 -24.78
C SER A 473 -31.46 -1.82 -26.26
N ASN A 474 -32.11 -0.70 -26.62
CA ASN A 474 -32.36 -0.32 -28.01
C ASN A 474 -31.25 0.53 -28.65
N LEU A 475 -30.20 0.86 -27.90
CA LEU A 475 -29.09 1.66 -28.41
C LEU A 475 -28.13 0.82 -29.29
N PRO A 476 -27.57 1.42 -30.38
CA PRO A 476 -26.62 0.74 -31.26
C PRO A 476 -25.37 0.31 -30.47
N THR A 477 -25.01 -0.97 -30.55
CA THR A 477 -23.85 -1.55 -29.85
C THR A 477 -22.53 -1.06 -30.43
N GLU A 478 -22.53 -0.63 -31.69
CA GLU A 478 -21.34 -0.19 -32.42
C GLU A 478 -20.68 1.03 -31.75
N ALA A 479 -21.48 1.93 -31.17
CA ALA A 479 -20.98 3.11 -30.47
C ALA A 479 -20.20 2.72 -29.19
N PHE A 480 -20.74 1.79 -28.40
CA PHE A 480 -20.07 1.29 -27.20
C PHE A 480 -18.82 0.51 -27.54
N GLU A 481 -18.88 -0.41 -28.50
CA GLU A 481 -17.73 -1.20 -28.92
C GLU A 481 -16.60 -0.32 -29.46
N SER A 482 -16.96 0.72 -30.22
CA SER A 482 -16.02 1.75 -30.67
C SER A 482 -15.36 2.44 -29.47
N MET A 483 -16.13 2.96 -28.51
CA MET A 483 -15.57 3.64 -27.33
C MET A 483 -14.73 2.70 -26.44
N GLN A 484 -15.16 1.45 -26.27
CA GLN A 484 -14.42 0.44 -25.50
C GLN A 484 -13.08 0.11 -26.16
N ARG A 485 -13.04 -0.03 -27.50
CA ARG A 485 -11.79 -0.20 -28.26
C ARG A 485 -10.85 0.99 -28.09
N HIS A 486 -11.38 2.21 -28.22
CA HIS A 486 -10.58 3.42 -28.05
C HIS A 486 -10.07 3.61 -26.61
N MET A 487 -10.84 3.20 -25.61
CA MET A 487 -10.39 3.16 -24.22
C MET A 487 -9.24 2.16 -24.05
N ALA A 488 -9.33 0.96 -24.62
CA ALA A 488 -8.26 -0.04 -24.59
C ALA A 488 -6.98 0.48 -25.26
N GLU A 489 -7.07 1.08 -26.45
CA GLU A 489 -5.94 1.71 -27.13
C GLU A 489 -5.32 2.86 -26.31
N SER A 490 -6.16 3.67 -25.66
CA SER A 490 -5.75 4.77 -24.79
C SER A 490 -5.00 4.27 -23.54
N ARG A 491 -5.43 3.14 -22.96
CA ARG A 491 -4.74 2.47 -21.86
C ARG A 491 -3.35 2.00 -22.26
N ILE A 492 -3.24 1.30 -23.40
CA ILE A 492 -1.97 0.81 -23.93
C ILE A 492 -1.01 1.98 -24.21
N LYS A 493 -1.47 3.05 -24.86
CA LYS A 493 -0.66 4.26 -25.10
C LYS A 493 -0.23 4.93 -23.79
N THR A 494 -1.11 4.98 -22.79
CA THR A 494 -0.76 5.53 -21.47
C THR A 494 0.30 4.68 -20.78
N ALA A 495 0.21 3.35 -20.85
CA ALA A 495 1.25 2.45 -20.35
C ALA A 495 2.60 2.67 -21.06
N GLN A 496 2.62 2.94 -22.37
CA GLN A 496 3.84 3.31 -23.11
C GLN A 496 4.43 4.64 -22.62
N ILE A 497 3.59 5.64 -22.38
CA ILE A 497 4.01 6.93 -21.83
C ILE A 497 4.64 6.72 -20.44
N ILE A 498 3.98 5.98 -19.54
CA ILE A 498 4.51 5.71 -18.19
C ILE A 498 5.82 4.91 -18.25
N ALA A 499 5.92 3.94 -19.16
CA ALA A 499 7.16 3.19 -19.36
C ALA A 499 8.32 4.09 -19.83
N ARG A 500 8.06 5.05 -20.73
CA ARG A 500 9.07 6.03 -21.17
C ARG A 500 9.42 7.03 -20.07
N GLU A 501 8.43 7.47 -19.30
CA GLU A 501 8.64 8.29 -18.10
C GLU A 501 9.56 7.57 -17.11
N ALA A 502 9.30 6.27 -16.87
CA ALA A 502 10.12 5.42 -16.02
C ALA A 502 11.56 5.31 -16.51
N ARG A 503 11.75 5.09 -17.82
CA ARG A 503 13.08 5.04 -18.44
C ARG A 503 13.83 6.37 -18.33
N LYS A 504 13.19 7.49 -18.70
CA LYS A 504 13.84 8.82 -18.62
C LYS A 504 14.20 9.19 -17.19
N THR A 505 13.33 8.87 -16.24
CA THR A 505 13.60 9.02 -14.82
C THR A 505 14.83 8.21 -14.40
N LEU A 506 14.94 6.96 -14.85
CA LEU A 506 16.11 6.12 -14.57
C LEU A 506 17.38 6.69 -15.22
N ASP A 507 17.31 7.18 -16.45
CA ASP A 507 18.45 7.77 -17.16
C ASP A 507 18.93 9.06 -16.48
N ASP A 508 18.02 9.97 -16.14
CA ASP A 508 18.31 11.23 -15.42
C ASP A 508 18.89 10.95 -14.02
N PHE A 509 18.36 9.92 -13.34
CA PHE A 509 18.89 9.43 -12.09
C PHE A 509 20.35 8.98 -12.23
N ILE A 510 20.64 8.16 -13.25
CA ILE A 510 21.99 7.66 -13.50
C ILE A 510 22.94 8.82 -13.79
N ASP A 511 22.55 9.73 -14.68
CA ASP A 511 23.38 10.89 -15.05
C ASP A 511 23.64 11.81 -13.84
N THR A 512 22.61 12.06 -13.02
CA THR A 512 22.73 12.86 -11.80
C THR A 512 23.64 12.18 -10.77
N SER A 513 23.47 10.88 -10.54
CA SER A 513 24.29 10.13 -9.58
C SER A 513 25.76 10.07 -9.98
N VAL A 514 26.03 9.91 -11.28
CA VAL A 514 27.40 9.95 -11.81
C VAL A 514 28.00 11.36 -11.68
N ALA A 515 27.23 12.40 -11.99
CA ALA A 515 27.67 13.78 -11.84
C ALA A 515 27.99 14.12 -10.38
N THR A 516 27.12 13.77 -9.44
CA THR A 516 27.31 13.98 -8.00
C THR A 516 28.51 13.19 -7.48
N SER A 517 28.64 11.92 -7.86
CA SER A 517 29.80 11.09 -7.48
C SER A 517 31.13 11.66 -7.98
N SER A 518 31.14 12.32 -9.14
CA SER A 518 32.35 12.94 -9.69
C SER A 518 32.79 14.21 -8.94
N LYS A 519 31.85 14.94 -8.35
CA LYS A 519 32.12 16.15 -7.54
C LYS A 519 32.63 15.78 -6.14
N ALA A 520 32.14 14.66 -5.59
CA ALA A 520 32.49 14.13 -4.27
C ALA A 520 33.99 13.85 -4.09
N GLU A 521 34.74 13.63 -5.17
CA GLU A 521 36.19 13.45 -5.12
C GLU A 521 36.96 14.68 -4.61
N ASN A 522 36.31 15.86 -4.49
CA ASN A 522 36.94 17.08 -3.98
C ASN A 522 36.77 17.32 -2.46
N GLY A 523 36.12 16.41 -1.73
CA GLY A 523 36.14 16.31 -0.25
C GLY A 523 35.50 17.44 0.57
N ALA A 524 35.31 18.64 0.02
CA ALA A 524 34.76 19.79 0.74
C ALA A 524 33.23 19.94 0.63
N GLU A 525 32.55 19.18 -0.24
CA GLU A 525 31.10 19.31 -0.49
C GLU A 525 30.26 18.06 -0.15
N ALA A 526 30.83 17.06 0.52
CA ALA A 526 30.17 15.77 0.78
C ALA A 526 28.78 15.90 1.46
N ASN A 527 28.59 16.84 2.39
CA ASN A 527 27.30 17.02 3.08
C ASN A 527 26.25 17.71 2.20
N LYS A 528 26.69 18.63 1.33
CA LYS A 528 25.82 19.26 0.34
C LYS A 528 25.38 18.23 -0.70
N GLU A 529 26.29 17.38 -1.12
CA GLU A 529 26.02 16.30 -2.08
C GLU A 529 25.11 15.21 -1.49
N ALA A 530 25.29 14.84 -0.22
CA ALA A 530 24.38 13.91 0.46
C ALA A 530 22.95 14.47 0.55
N SER A 531 22.82 15.78 0.80
CA SER A 531 21.53 16.47 0.81
C SER A 531 20.91 16.56 -0.58
N GLU A 532 21.71 16.88 -1.61
CA GLU A 532 21.26 16.87 -3.02
C GLU A 532 20.82 15.47 -3.45
N LEU A 533 21.57 14.42 -3.11
CA LEU A 533 21.21 13.04 -3.40
C LEU A 533 19.95 12.58 -2.66
N ALA A 534 19.76 13.01 -1.41
CA ALA A 534 18.55 12.72 -0.64
C ALA A 534 17.31 13.40 -1.25
N HIS A 535 17.44 14.67 -1.68
CA HIS A 535 16.36 15.38 -2.36
C HIS A 535 15.98 14.69 -3.69
N VAL A 536 16.99 14.37 -4.49
CA VAL A 536 16.83 13.66 -5.76
C VAL A 536 16.21 12.27 -5.53
N SER A 537 16.63 11.54 -4.50
CA SER A 537 16.03 10.26 -4.10
C SER A 537 14.57 10.40 -3.72
N GLN A 538 14.18 11.49 -3.07
CA GLN A 538 12.80 11.72 -2.65
C GLN A 538 11.88 12.03 -3.83
N GLU A 539 12.34 12.86 -4.77
CA GLU A 539 11.61 13.15 -6.02
C GLU A 539 11.42 11.86 -6.83
N PHE A 540 12.48 11.07 -7.02
CA PHE A 540 12.42 9.81 -7.74
C PHE A 540 11.60 8.73 -7.03
N GLY A 541 11.72 8.64 -5.70
CA GLY A 541 11.00 7.65 -4.89
C GLY A 541 9.49 7.80 -5.00
N THR A 542 8.98 9.04 -5.05
CA THR A 542 7.55 9.31 -5.23
C THR A 542 7.03 8.75 -6.55
N PHE A 543 7.78 8.99 -7.63
CA PHE A 543 7.39 8.55 -8.97
C PHE A 543 7.57 7.03 -9.17
N ALA A 544 8.66 6.46 -8.68
CA ALA A 544 8.90 5.01 -8.71
C ALA A 544 7.80 4.26 -7.95
N LEU A 545 7.40 4.79 -6.78
CA LEU A 545 6.29 4.24 -6.00
C LEU A 545 4.97 4.33 -6.76
N GLN A 546 4.67 5.47 -7.39
CA GLN A 546 3.45 5.63 -8.19
C GLN A 546 3.38 4.61 -9.34
N SER A 547 4.45 4.50 -10.13
CA SER A 547 4.53 3.57 -11.26
C SER A 547 4.49 2.10 -10.82
N ALA A 548 5.17 1.78 -9.70
CA ALA A 548 5.15 0.44 -9.12
C ALA A 548 3.77 0.06 -8.59
N ASN A 549 3.07 0.99 -7.93
CA ASN A 549 1.70 0.77 -7.45
C ASN A 549 0.73 0.54 -8.62
N GLU A 550 0.87 1.30 -9.70
CA GLU A 550 0.05 1.12 -10.90
C GLU A 550 0.28 -0.26 -11.53
N MET A 551 1.56 -0.65 -11.73
CA MET A 551 1.92 -1.97 -12.26
C MET A 551 1.44 -3.11 -11.34
N GLN A 552 1.56 -2.94 -10.02
CA GLN A 552 1.10 -3.92 -9.04
C GLN A 552 -0.44 -4.06 -9.05
N GLY A 553 -1.16 -2.95 -9.16
CA GLY A 553 -2.62 -2.94 -9.31
C GLY A 553 -3.06 -3.73 -10.53
N LYS A 554 -2.44 -3.47 -11.68
CA LYS A 554 -2.70 -4.21 -12.93
C LYS A 554 -2.38 -5.70 -12.81
N THR A 555 -1.26 -6.04 -12.17
CA THR A 555 -0.87 -7.44 -11.93
C THR A 555 -1.88 -8.17 -11.04
N LYS A 556 -2.35 -7.53 -9.96
CA LYS A 556 -3.38 -8.11 -9.08
C LYS A 556 -4.69 -8.30 -9.82
N ALA A 557 -5.14 -7.32 -10.60
CA ALA A 557 -6.33 -7.44 -11.43
C ALA A 557 -6.22 -8.62 -12.40
N LYS A 558 -5.09 -8.75 -13.12
CA LYS A 558 -4.81 -9.90 -14.00
C LYS A 558 -4.85 -11.24 -13.27
N ASP A 559 -4.25 -11.32 -12.09
CA ASP A 559 -4.26 -12.55 -11.28
C ASP A 559 -5.66 -12.91 -10.78
N LEU A 560 -6.49 -11.90 -10.43
CA LEU A 560 -7.87 -12.08 -10.00
C LEU A 560 -8.75 -12.57 -11.16
N ILE A 561 -8.62 -11.96 -12.34
CA ILE A 561 -9.34 -12.38 -13.55
C ILE A 561 -8.98 -13.82 -13.91
N ASN A 562 -7.69 -14.19 -13.92
CA ASN A 562 -7.27 -15.56 -14.21
C ASN A 562 -7.88 -16.57 -13.22
N GLN A 563 -7.92 -16.24 -11.92
CA GLN A 563 -8.54 -17.10 -10.91
C GLN A 563 -10.05 -17.28 -11.16
N ALA A 564 -10.76 -16.19 -11.46
CA ALA A 564 -12.18 -16.24 -11.77
C ALA A 564 -12.48 -17.02 -13.06
N LEU A 565 -11.66 -16.87 -14.10
CA LEU A 565 -11.78 -17.63 -15.35
C LEU A 565 -11.47 -19.12 -15.17
N GLU A 566 -10.51 -19.49 -14.32
CA GLU A 566 -10.24 -20.89 -13.98
C GLU A 566 -11.37 -21.52 -13.14
N ALA A 567 -11.98 -20.75 -12.23
CA ALA A 567 -13.18 -21.18 -11.51
C ALA A 567 -14.37 -21.37 -12.47
N ALA A 568 -14.54 -20.45 -13.42
CA ALA A 568 -15.57 -20.51 -14.44
C ALA A 568 -15.49 -21.74 -15.36
N LYS A 569 -14.29 -22.29 -15.58
CA LYS A 569 -14.12 -23.57 -16.31
C LYS A 569 -14.72 -24.77 -15.56
N LYS A 570 -14.79 -24.70 -14.24
CA LYS A 570 -15.39 -25.75 -13.40
C LYS A 570 -16.88 -25.52 -13.21
N ASP A 571 -17.28 -24.25 -13.05
CA ASP A 571 -18.66 -23.83 -12.90
C ASP A 571 -18.88 -22.50 -13.65
N SER A 572 -19.60 -22.53 -14.76
CA SER A 572 -19.88 -21.35 -15.58
C SER A 572 -20.64 -20.23 -14.84
N GLN A 573 -21.25 -20.52 -13.69
CA GLN A 573 -21.95 -19.55 -12.83
C GLN A 573 -21.19 -19.26 -11.53
N SER A 574 -19.90 -19.55 -11.49
CA SER A 574 -19.00 -19.29 -10.36
C SER A 574 -19.13 -17.84 -9.86
N PRO A 575 -19.45 -17.60 -8.56
CA PRO A 575 -19.58 -16.25 -7.99
C PRO A 575 -18.26 -15.45 -8.04
N GLU A 576 -17.13 -16.14 -8.24
CA GLU A 576 -15.82 -15.54 -8.47
C GLU A 576 -15.79 -14.65 -9.73
N LEU A 577 -16.60 -14.94 -10.75
CA LEU A 577 -16.74 -14.08 -11.93
C LEU A 577 -17.31 -12.70 -11.57
N ASP A 578 -18.41 -12.67 -10.81
CA ASP A 578 -19.03 -11.42 -10.36
C ASP A 578 -18.11 -10.67 -9.37
N ASN A 579 -17.46 -11.39 -8.46
CA ASN A 579 -16.50 -10.81 -7.52
C ASN A 579 -15.33 -10.13 -8.27
N ALA A 580 -14.73 -10.83 -9.23
CA ALA A 580 -13.65 -10.28 -10.05
C ALA A 580 -14.13 -9.07 -10.86
N ALA A 581 -15.29 -9.16 -11.51
CA ALA A 581 -15.87 -8.07 -12.28
C ALA A 581 -16.13 -6.81 -11.43
N ASN A 582 -16.64 -7.00 -10.21
CA ASN A 582 -16.91 -5.90 -9.27
C ASN A 582 -15.62 -5.29 -8.71
N GLU A 583 -14.65 -6.12 -8.33
CA GLU A 583 -13.39 -5.65 -7.71
C GLU A 583 -12.51 -4.87 -8.70
N ILE A 584 -12.45 -5.29 -9.97
CA ILE A 584 -11.69 -4.55 -11.00
C ILE A 584 -12.48 -3.39 -11.61
N GLY A 585 -13.77 -3.23 -11.27
CA GLY A 585 -14.64 -2.21 -11.85
C GLY A 585 -14.90 -2.40 -13.35
N LEU A 586 -15.11 -3.66 -13.77
CA LEU A 586 -15.28 -4.08 -15.16
C LEU A 586 -16.42 -3.30 -15.85
N ILE A 587 -16.11 -2.67 -16.98
CA ILE A 587 -17.09 -1.95 -17.81
C ILE A 587 -17.58 -2.88 -18.92
N ARG A 588 -18.86 -3.24 -18.90
CA ARG A 588 -19.48 -4.17 -19.85
C ARG A 588 -20.95 -3.86 -20.15
N LEU A 589 -21.43 -4.35 -21.29
CA LEU A 589 -22.87 -4.37 -21.61
C LEU A 589 -23.49 -5.70 -21.17
N LYS A 590 -24.21 -5.67 -20.04
CA LYS A 590 -24.84 -6.86 -19.43
C LYS A 590 -25.79 -7.60 -20.36
N SER A 591 -26.43 -6.88 -21.27
CA SER A 591 -27.39 -7.44 -22.24
C SER A 591 -26.73 -8.09 -23.47
N ARG A 592 -25.41 -7.90 -23.68
CA ARG A 592 -24.75 -8.25 -24.95
C ARG A 592 -23.50 -9.12 -24.80
N GLU A 593 -22.81 -9.04 -23.67
CA GLU A 593 -21.63 -9.88 -23.42
C GLU A 593 -21.71 -10.58 -22.06
N THR A 594 -21.23 -11.82 -22.03
CA THR A 594 -21.10 -12.55 -20.77
C THR A 594 -20.02 -11.91 -19.90
N ILE A 595 -20.05 -12.14 -18.58
CA ILE A 595 -18.98 -11.67 -17.69
C ILE A 595 -17.64 -12.27 -18.14
N GLN A 596 -17.64 -13.53 -18.57
CA GLN A 596 -16.45 -14.23 -19.03
C GLN A 596 -15.82 -13.57 -20.26
N ASP A 597 -16.63 -13.18 -21.25
CA ASP A 597 -16.14 -12.49 -22.46
C ASP A 597 -15.55 -11.12 -22.14
N ALA A 598 -16.24 -10.34 -21.29
CA ALA A 598 -15.75 -9.04 -20.85
C ALA A 598 -14.45 -9.15 -20.04
N LEU A 599 -14.34 -10.15 -19.16
CA LEU A 599 -13.12 -10.45 -18.40
C LEU A 599 -11.97 -10.88 -19.31
N ASN A 600 -12.22 -11.66 -20.35
CA ASN A 600 -11.19 -12.06 -21.32
C ASN A 600 -10.63 -10.84 -22.09
N LYS A 601 -11.50 -9.92 -22.53
CA LYS A 601 -11.06 -8.66 -23.17
C LYS A 601 -10.22 -7.81 -22.22
N GLU A 602 -10.65 -7.68 -20.97
CA GLU A 602 -9.90 -6.93 -19.95
C GLU A 602 -8.55 -7.59 -19.63
N LEU A 603 -8.50 -8.92 -19.59
CA LEU A 603 -7.28 -9.70 -19.38
C LEU A 603 -6.23 -9.45 -20.47
N GLU A 604 -6.67 -9.34 -21.72
CA GLU A 604 -5.81 -9.04 -22.87
C GLU A 604 -5.19 -7.63 -22.73
N VAL A 605 -6.01 -6.61 -22.45
CA VAL A 605 -5.52 -5.23 -22.25
C VAL A 605 -4.54 -5.15 -21.08
N LEU A 606 -4.88 -5.74 -19.93
CA LEU A 606 -3.97 -5.80 -18.78
C LEU A 606 -2.66 -6.53 -19.11
N GLY A 607 -2.72 -7.56 -19.96
CA GLY A 607 -1.55 -8.25 -20.47
C GLY A 607 -0.57 -7.31 -21.16
N PHE A 608 -1.06 -6.54 -22.13
CA PHE A 608 -0.25 -5.56 -22.86
C PHE A 608 0.28 -4.44 -21.96
N GLU A 609 -0.55 -3.89 -21.07
CA GLU A 609 -0.11 -2.83 -20.15
C GLU A 609 1.05 -3.29 -19.26
N ILE A 610 0.97 -4.50 -18.70
CA ILE A 610 2.03 -5.06 -17.84
C ILE A 610 3.30 -5.31 -18.65
N GLU A 611 3.18 -5.92 -19.83
CA GLU A 611 4.33 -6.23 -20.71
C GLU A 611 5.10 -4.97 -21.11
N ILE A 612 4.39 -3.87 -21.36
CA ILE A 612 5.00 -2.57 -21.70
C ILE A 612 5.66 -1.91 -20.49
N MET A 613 5.03 -1.96 -19.32
CA MET A 613 5.49 -1.27 -18.12
C MET A 613 6.65 -1.98 -17.42
N GLU A 614 6.59 -3.32 -17.30
CA GLU A 614 7.50 -4.12 -16.48
C GLU A 614 8.99 -3.88 -16.78
N PRO A 615 9.45 -3.83 -18.04
CA PRO A 615 10.87 -3.64 -18.36
C PRO A 615 11.47 -2.31 -17.87
N ASN A 616 10.64 -1.29 -17.68
CA ASN A 616 11.09 0.07 -17.32
C ASN A 616 10.76 0.42 -15.86
N VAL A 617 9.61 -0.02 -15.36
CA VAL A 617 9.15 0.28 -14.00
C VAL A 617 9.89 -0.56 -12.95
N SER A 618 10.16 -1.84 -13.23
CA SER A 618 10.85 -2.70 -12.26
C SER A 618 12.29 -2.24 -11.96
N PRO A 619 13.15 -1.92 -12.96
CA PRO A 619 14.49 -1.41 -12.69
C PRO A 619 14.48 -0.07 -11.96
N LEU A 620 13.56 0.84 -12.31
CA LEU A 620 13.41 2.11 -11.63
C LEU A 620 13.13 1.91 -10.13
N ASN A 621 12.18 1.05 -9.78
CA ASN A 621 11.80 0.79 -8.39
C ASN A 621 12.96 0.16 -7.58
N VAL A 622 13.74 -0.73 -8.21
CA VAL A 622 14.94 -1.28 -7.57
C VAL A 622 16.01 -0.19 -7.39
N GLY A 623 16.20 0.66 -8.40
CA GLY A 623 17.13 1.78 -8.36
C GLY A 623 16.83 2.74 -7.22
N THR A 624 15.58 3.18 -7.07
CA THR A 624 15.16 4.08 -5.99
C THR A 624 15.33 3.47 -4.61
N MET A 625 15.06 2.19 -4.43
CA MET A 625 15.31 1.51 -3.15
C MET A 625 16.80 1.51 -2.77
N ILE A 626 17.69 1.31 -3.74
CA ILE A 626 19.15 1.38 -3.52
C ILE A 626 19.55 2.81 -3.13
N MET A 627 18.97 3.84 -3.76
CA MET A 627 19.27 5.23 -3.43
C MET A 627 18.84 5.61 -2.02
N GLU A 628 17.63 5.25 -1.61
CA GLU A 628 17.12 5.56 -0.28
C GLU A 628 18.04 4.96 0.79
N GLU A 629 18.56 3.76 0.54
CA GLU A 629 19.56 3.12 1.38
C GLU A 629 20.90 3.88 1.36
N GLU A 630 21.40 4.27 0.19
CA GLU A 630 22.67 5.02 0.07
C GLU A 630 22.58 6.41 0.72
N ALA A 631 21.49 7.15 0.52
CA ALA A 631 21.24 8.44 1.13
C ALA A 631 21.11 8.31 2.66
N PHE A 632 20.39 7.27 3.13
CA PHE A 632 20.31 6.95 4.55
C PHE A 632 21.68 6.61 5.14
N MET A 633 22.50 5.83 4.44
CA MET A 633 23.84 5.47 4.87
C MET A 633 24.79 6.67 4.86
N ALA A 634 24.72 7.55 3.86
CA ALA A 634 25.51 8.78 3.81
C ALA A 634 25.18 9.70 4.98
N LYS A 635 23.89 9.89 5.27
CA LYS A 635 23.40 10.63 6.44
C LYS A 635 23.87 10.00 7.76
N THR A 636 23.72 8.68 7.88
CA THR A 636 24.15 7.96 9.09
C THR A 636 25.66 8.07 9.28
N VAL A 637 26.47 7.98 8.22
CA VAL A 637 27.93 8.12 8.28
C VAL A 637 28.34 9.53 8.71
N ASP A 638 27.64 10.58 8.26
CA ASP A 638 27.86 11.95 8.73
C ASP A 638 27.51 12.11 10.23
N GLU A 639 26.39 11.50 10.66
CA GLU A 639 25.93 11.54 12.06
C GLU A 639 26.77 10.66 13.02
N THR A 640 27.41 9.59 12.53
CA THR A 640 28.13 8.58 13.36
C THR A 640 29.66 8.67 13.28
N LEU A 641 30.23 9.73 12.73
CA LEU A 641 31.67 10.03 12.84
C LEU A 641 32.06 10.49 14.26
N SER A 642 31.82 9.60 15.23
CA SER A 642 32.57 9.42 16.47
C SER A 642 33.38 8.11 16.35
N ASN A 643 34.58 8.07 16.91
CA ASN A 643 35.66 7.14 16.54
C ASN A 643 35.46 5.64 16.85
N GLU A 644 34.38 5.21 17.52
CA GLU A 644 34.29 3.84 18.07
C GLU A 644 33.78 2.73 17.12
N ASP A 645 33.18 3.04 15.96
CA ASP A 645 32.40 2.04 15.21
C ASP A 645 33.09 1.30 14.03
N ARG A 646 34.41 1.33 13.94
CA ARG A 646 35.16 0.73 12.79
C ARG A 646 35.07 -0.80 12.69
N GLN A 647 34.74 -1.49 13.78
CA GLN A 647 34.65 -2.96 13.80
C GLN A 647 33.28 -3.46 13.32
N SER A 648 32.21 -2.77 13.70
CA SER A 648 30.84 -2.97 13.19
C SER A 648 30.79 -2.77 11.66
N GLN A 649 31.55 -1.79 11.15
CA GLN A 649 31.64 -1.53 9.71
C GLN A 649 32.37 -2.63 8.91
N LYS A 650 33.37 -3.31 9.49
CA LYS A 650 34.06 -4.43 8.81
C LYS A 650 33.17 -5.67 8.71
N GLN A 651 32.32 -5.92 9.69
CA GLN A 651 31.40 -7.04 9.67
C GLN A 651 30.29 -6.82 8.65
N LYS A 652 29.66 -5.63 8.66
CA LYS A 652 28.68 -5.24 7.63
C LYS A 652 29.22 -5.36 6.20
N LEU A 653 30.53 -5.13 6.00
CA LEU A 653 31.17 -5.28 4.70
C LEU A 653 31.33 -6.75 4.27
N ARG A 654 31.53 -7.68 5.20
CA ARG A 654 31.61 -9.13 4.90
C ARG A 654 30.23 -9.68 4.56
N ASP A 655 29.20 -9.29 5.30
CA ASP A 655 27.83 -9.75 5.07
C ASP A 655 27.33 -9.31 3.68
N LEU A 656 27.70 -8.10 3.24
CA LEU A 656 27.41 -7.61 1.89
C LEU A 656 28.18 -8.36 0.79
N GLN A 657 29.37 -8.89 1.07
CA GLN A 657 30.13 -9.72 0.13
C GLN A 657 29.51 -11.11 -0.02
N GLU A 658 28.92 -11.65 1.04
CA GLU A 658 28.23 -12.94 1.04
C GLU A 658 26.93 -12.88 0.23
N ILE A 659 26.12 -11.83 0.44
CA ILE A 659 24.93 -11.54 -0.38
C ILE A 659 25.29 -11.37 -1.86
N GLU A 660 26.42 -10.72 -2.16
CA GLU A 660 26.95 -10.58 -3.52
C GLU A 660 27.28 -11.96 -4.15
N THR A 661 27.84 -12.90 -3.38
CA THR A 661 28.14 -14.25 -3.88
C THR A 661 26.89 -15.08 -4.14
N GLU A 662 25.84 -14.95 -3.31
CA GLU A 662 24.58 -15.65 -3.51
C GLU A 662 23.83 -15.15 -4.75
N ILE A 663 23.75 -13.83 -4.95
CA ILE A 663 23.13 -13.23 -6.15
C ILE A 663 23.86 -13.70 -7.42
N LYS A 664 25.19 -13.82 -7.38
CA LYS A 664 25.99 -14.33 -8.50
C LYS A 664 25.74 -15.82 -8.78
N GLN A 665 25.59 -16.63 -7.74
CA GLN A 665 25.32 -18.06 -7.90
C GLN A 665 23.91 -18.30 -8.47
N GLU A 666 22.92 -17.52 -8.02
CA GLU A 666 21.55 -17.63 -8.55
C GLU A 666 21.46 -17.15 -10.00
N ALA A 667 22.13 -16.04 -10.35
CA ALA A 667 22.22 -15.59 -11.75
C ALA A 667 22.85 -16.65 -12.66
N ARG A 668 23.90 -17.35 -12.21
CA ARG A 668 24.50 -18.48 -12.93
C ARG A 668 23.55 -19.67 -13.07
N ARG A 669 22.74 -19.98 -12.04
CA ARG A 669 21.70 -21.01 -12.12
C ARG A 669 20.64 -20.67 -13.16
N GLN A 670 20.22 -19.42 -13.24
CA GLN A 670 19.27 -18.95 -14.26
C GLN A 670 19.86 -19.05 -15.67
N GLN A 671 21.14 -18.68 -15.85
CA GLN A 671 21.84 -18.83 -17.13
C GLN A 671 21.86 -20.29 -17.61
N VAL A 672 22.21 -21.24 -16.73
CA VAL A 672 22.22 -22.67 -17.07
C VAL A 672 20.81 -23.18 -17.43
N LEU A 673 19.77 -22.69 -16.75
CA LEU A 673 18.38 -23.02 -17.05
C LEU A 673 17.93 -22.46 -18.41
N GLU A 674 18.36 -21.26 -18.79
CA GLU A 674 18.08 -20.68 -20.10
C GLU A 674 18.86 -21.36 -21.23
N GLU A 675 20.13 -21.71 -21.01
CA GLU A 675 20.91 -22.53 -21.94
C GLU A 675 20.28 -23.92 -22.15
N THR A 676 19.68 -24.49 -21.10
CA THR A 676 18.96 -25.77 -21.20
C THR A 676 17.62 -25.60 -21.95
N ARG A 677 16.92 -24.48 -21.76
CA ARG A 677 15.67 -24.17 -22.47
C ARG A 677 15.87 -23.83 -23.93
N THR A 678 16.95 -23.12 -24.27
CA THR A 678 17.33 -22.82 -25.66
C THR A 678 17.69 -24.13 -26.37
N LYS A 679 18.48 -25.01 -25.76
CA LYS A 679 18.73 -26.35 -26.31
C LYS A 679 17.45 -27.17 -26.50
N MET A 680 16.50 -27.11 -25.56
CA MET A 680 15.21 -27.77 -25.71
C MET A 680 14.35 -27.13 -26.81
N ARG A 681 14.36 -25.80 -26.95
CA ARG A 681 13.68 -25.06 -28.01
C ARG A 681 14.28 -25.36 -29.37
N ASP A 682 15.60 -25.41 -29.50
CA ASP A 682 16.30 -25.75 -30.73
C ASP A 682 16.04 -27.21 -31.12
N SER A 683 16.00 -28.12 -30.14
CA SER A 683 15.60 -29.52 -30.35
C SER A 683 14.14 -29.64 -30.77
N TRP A 684 13.23 -28.85 -30.18
CA TRP A 684 11.81 -28.84 -30.50
C TRP A 684 11.57 -28.27 -31.90
N ASN A 685 12.16 -27.11 -32.20
CA ASN A 685 12.11 -26.47 -33.52
C ASN A 685 12.78 -27.34 -34.59
N SER A 686 13.83 -28.10 -34.25
CA SER A 686 14.42 -29.07 -35.18
C SER A 686 13.48 -30.25 -35.45
N GLN A 687 12.75 -30.73 -34.45
CA GLN A 687 11.73 -31.78 -34.64
C GLN A 687 10.51 -31.27 -35.41
N GLU A 688 10.10 -30.03 -35.16
CA GLU A 688 8.98 -29.39 -35.84
C GLU A 688 9.36 -29.03 -37.28
N ALA A 689 10.57 -28.54 -37.52
CA ALA A 689 11.11 -28.36 -38.86
C ALA A 689 11.23 -29.69 -39.63
N VAL A 690 11.58 -30.81 -38.97
CA VAL A 690 11.57 -32.14 -39.62
C VAL A 690 10.15 -32.56 -40.00
N ARG A 691 9.15 -32.31 -39.13
CA ARG A 691 7.74 -32.59 -39.43
C ARG A 691 7.19 -31.69 -40.53
N GLU A 692 7.58 -30.42 -40.54
CA GLU A 692 7.24 -29.47 -41.60
C GLU A 692 7.97 -29.81 -42.90
N GLN A 693 9.19 -30.35 -42.85
CA GLN A 693 9.90 -30.82 -44.04
C GLN A 693 9.28 -32.10 -44.61
N GLU A 694 8.77 -32.98 -43.76
CA GLU A 694 8.00 -34.16 -44.15
C GLU A 694 6.63 -33.76 -44.76
N ALA A 695 5.93 -32.79 -44.17
CA ALA A 695 4.69 -32.24 -44.71
C ALA A 695 4.89 -31.39 -45.99
N ALA A 696 6.00 -30.67 -46.10
CA ALA A 696 6.34 -29.87 -47.28
C ALA A 696 6.89 -30.72 -48.44
N LYS A 697 7.50 -31.88 -48.16
CA LYS A 697 7.83 -32.89 -49.18
C LYS A 697 6.59 -33.46 -49.86
N GLU A 698 5.43 -33.37 -49.22
CA GLU A 698 4.14 -33.81 -49.78
C GLU A 698 3.48 -32.74 -50.68
N ILE A 699 3.95 -31.48 -50.67
CA ILE A 699 3.27 -30.36 -51.34
C ILE A 699 4.14 -29.64 -52.40
N ALA A 700 5.44 -29.92 -52.52
CA ALA A 700 6.29 -29.17 -53.47
C ALA A 700 7.33 -30.01 -54.23
N ASP A 701 6.85 -30.92 -55.09
CA ASP A 701 7.50 -31.14 -56.40
C ASP A 701 7.26 -29.89 -57.25
N GLY A 702 8.14 -28.89 -57.18
CA GLY A 702 7.96 -27.63 -57.91
C GLY A 702 8.98 -26.51 -57.66
N GLY A 703 10.27 -26.76 -57.96
CA GLY A 703 11.19 -25.80 -58.61
C GLY A 703 11.53 -24.40 -58.03
N HIS A 704 12.71 -24.33 -57.38
CA HIS A 704 13.85 -23.38 -57.52
C HIS A 704 13.87 -21.87 -57.10
N THR A 705 14.84 -21.58 -56.21
CA THR A 705 15.84 -20.44 -56.10
C THR A 705 15.37 -19.03 -55.70
N MET A 706 16.05 -18.14 -54.92
CA MET A 706 17.42 -18.04 -54.35
C MET A 706 17.49 -16.91 -53.26
N ILE A 707 18.19 -17.14 -52.13
CA ILE A 707 19.15 -16.30 -51.33
C ILE A 707 18.88 -14.79 -51.03
N SER A 708 18.92 -14.35 -49.75
CA SER A 708 20.09 -13.66 -49.11
C SER A 708 19.84 -13.10 -47.68
N ASN A 709 20.81 -13.37 -46.78
CA ASN A 709 21.34 -12.60 -45.65
C ASN A 709 20.43 -11.82 -44.66
N ILE A 710 20.64 -12.05 -43.36
CA ILE A 710 21.22 -11.07 -42.40
C ILE A 710 21.59 -11.84 -41.12
N GLY A 711 22.89 -11.88 -40.83
CA GLY A 711 23.40 -12.20 -39.51
C GLY A 711 23.72 -10.90 -38.78
N SER A 712 23.15 -10.72 -37.60
CA SER A 712 23.74 -10.05 -36.42
C SER A 712 22.64 -9.76 -35.39
N ALA A 713 22.43 -10.66 -34.41
CA ALA A 713 21.63 -10.33 -33.22
C ALA A 713 21.81 -11.37 -32.10
N LEU A 714 23.05 -11.66 -31.68
CA LEU A 714 23.30 -12.41 -30.44
C LEU A 714 24.50 -11.84 -29.70
N SER A 715 24.30 -10.73 -28.98
CA SER A 715 25.22 -10.30 -27.91
C SER A 715 24.58 -9.43 -26.80
N SER A 716 23.25 -9.39 -26.67
CA SER A 716 22.58 -8.28 -25.97
C SER A 716 21.92 -8.63 -24.63
N PHE A 717 22.55 -9.35 -23.69
CA PHE A 717 21.98 -9.51 -22.33
C PHE A 717 22.99 -9.64 -21.18
N LEU A 718 24.17 -8.99 -21.27
CA LEU A 718 25.21 -9.04 -20.22
C LEU A 718 25.60 -7.76 -19.44
N PRO A 719 25.00 -6.55 -19.58
CA PRO A 719 25.67 -5.36 -19.04
C PRO A 719 25.12 -4.73 -17.74
N ILE A 720 24.27 -5.39 -16.95
CA ILE A 720 23.82 -4.84 -15.63
C ILE A 720 24.82 -5.20 -14.49
N ILE A 721 25.48 -6.35 -14.56
CA ILE A 721 26.44 -6.81 -13.55
C ILE A 721 27.74 -5.96 -13.49
N PRO A 722 28.29 -5.44 -14.61
CA PRO A 722 29.45 -4.54 -14.58
C PRO A 722 29.16 -3.16 -13.97
N ALA A 723 27.99 -2.57 -14.21
CA ALA A 723 27.62 -1.24 -13.69
C ALA A 723 27.57 -1.20 -12.15
N VAL A 724 26.95 -2.21 -11.52
CA VAL A 724 26.91 -2.37 -10.05
C VAL A 724 28.30 -2.66 -9.46
N ARG A 725 29.15 -3.41 -10.18
CA ARG A 725 30.55 -3.69 -9.79
C ARG A 725 31.45 -2.45 -9.85
N MET A 726 31.15 -1.52 -10.76
CA MET A 726 31.96 -0.32 -11.04
C MET A 726 31.58 0.87 -10.15
N ALA A 727 30.29 1.09 -9.87
CA ALA A 727 29.83 2.07 -8.86
C ALA A 727 30.45 1.81 -7.48
N LYS A 728 30.52 0.54 -7.07
CA LYS A 728 31.19 0.12 -5.82
C LYS A 728 32.72 0.26 -5.84
N SER A 729 33.35 0.28 -7.02
CA SER A 729 34.80 0.46 -7.16
C SER A 729 35.20 1.95 -7.13
N ALA A 730 34.36 2.83 -7.68
CA ALA A 730 34.48 4.29 -7.55
C ALA A 730 34.35 4.73 -6.08
N LEU A 731 33.38 4.17 -5.34
CA LEU A 731 33.20 4.40 -3.90
C LEU A 731 34.42 3.95 -3.05
N ARG A 732 35.11 2.86 -3.43
CA ARG A 732 36.38 2.45 -2.80
C ARG A 732 37.51 3.44 -3.09
N GLY A 733 37.51 4.07 -4.26
CA GLY A 733 38.44 5.14 -4.64
C GLY A 733 38.21 6.40 -3.80
N ILE A 734 36.95 6.82 -3.67
CA ILE A 734 36.52 7.96 -2.86
C ILE A 734 36.85 7.75 -1.38
N LYS A 735 36.60 6.56 -0.81
CA LYS A 735 36.98 6.23 0.58
C LYS A 735 38.49 6.18 0.82
N LYS A 736 39.28 5.72 -0.16
CA LYS A 736 40.76 5.80 -0.08
C LYS A 736 41.26 7.24 -0.15
N ALA A 737 40.61 8.10 -0.92
CA ALA A 737 40.93 9.53 -1.03
C ALA A 737 40.51 10.32 0.21
N ALA A 738 39.37 10.01 0.83
CA ALA A 738 38.92 10.61 2.08
C ALA A 738 39.77 10.21 3.30
N GLY A 739 40.43 9.05 3.25
CA GLY A 739 41.34 8.56 4.30
C GLY A 739 42.82 8.93 4.13
N SER A 740 43.23 9.56 3.02
CA SER A 740 44.64 9.90 2.76
C SER A 740 44.80 11.35 2.32
N ARG A 741 45.77 12.06 2.92
CA ARG A 741 46.14 13.43 2.53
C ARG A 741 46.34 13.51 1.00
N VAL A 742 45.59 14.43 0.38
CA VAL A 742 45.64 14.94 -1.01
C VAL A 742 46.52 14.15 -2.00
N PRO A 743 45.94 13.45 -3.00
CA PRO A 743 46.73 12.76 -4.02
C PRO A 743 47.41 13.76 -4.99
N PRO A 744 48.55 13.41 -5.61
CA PRO A 744 49.29 14.32 -6.48
C PRO A 744 48.48 14.70 -7.73
N ALA A 745 48.62 15.97 -8.15
CA ALA A 745 47.87 16.59 -9.25
C ALA A 745 47.97 15.84 -10.60
N SER A 746 49.01 15.01 -10.79
CA SER A 746 49.24 14.21 -12.00
C SER A 746 48.25 13.05 -12.20
N ALA A 747 47.52 12.62 -11.17
CA ALA A 747 46.55 11.52 -11.29
C ALA A 747 45.14 11.96 -11.74
N ARG A 748 44.85 13.27 -11.75
CA ARG A 748 43.53 13.84 -12.08
C ARG A 748 43.09 13.64 -13.54
N PRO A 749 43.94 13.85 -14.57
CA PRO A 749 43.51 13.71 -15.98
C PRO A 749 43.12 12.27 -16.35
N ALA A 750 43.86 11.28 -15.83
CA ALA A 750 43.58 9.87 -16.08
C ALA A 750 42.26 9.41 -15.44
N ARG A 751 41.87 9.97 -14.28
CA ARG A 751 40.56 9.71 -13.66
C ARG A 751 39.42 10.39 -14.39
N LEU A 752 39.62 11.63 -14.86
CA LEU A 752 38.62 12.37 -15.64
C LEU A 752 38.33 11.67 -16.98
N ASN A 753 39.36 11.20 -17.68
CA ASN A 753 39.18 10.46 -18.94
C ASN A 753 38.47 9.13 -18.71
N LYS A 754 38.77 8.43 -17.61
CA LYS A 754 38.13 7.15 -17.26
C LYS A 754 36.67 7.32 -16.80
N SER A 755 36.34 8.44 -16.15
CA SER A 755 34.95 8.81 -15.81
C SER A 755 34.13 9.17 -17.05
N LYS A 756 34.72 9.88 -18.02
CA LYS A 756 34.08 10.17 -19.32
C LYS A 756 33.87 8.90 -20.16
N GLU A 757 34.87 8.03 -20.22
CA GLU A 757 34.79 6.71 -20.88
C GLU A 757 33.72 5.82 -20.22
N PHE A 758 33.60 5.87 -18.89
CA PHE A 758 32.56 5.20 -18.11
C PHE A 758 31.13 5.71 -18.41
N SER A 759 30.93 7.03 -18.46
CA SER A 759 29.63 7.63 -18.82
C SER A 759 29.21 7.25 -20.24
N GLN A 760 30.17 7.20 -21.17
CA GLN A 760 29.93 6.79 -22.56
C GLN A 760 29.51 5.31 -22.65
N GLN A 761 30.21 4.40 -21.97
CA GLN A 761 29.89 2.96 -21.96
C GLN A 761 28.51 2.66 -21.33
N LEU A 762 28.12 3.43 -20.30
CA LEU A 762 26.82 3.29 -19.65
C LEU A 762 25.67 3.77 -20.56
N LYS A 763 25.86 4.90 -21.27
CA LYS A 763 24.90 5.40 -22.27
C LYS A 763 24.76 4.45 -23.46
N GLU A 764 25.87 3.92 -23.96
CA GLU A 764 25.88 2.91 -25.03
C GLU A 764 25.17 1.63 -24.61
N THR A 765 25.31 1.22 -23.36
CA THR A 765 24.64 0.03 -22.78
C THR A 765 23.12 0.19 -22.67
N LEU A 766 22.64 1.38 -22.27
CA LEU A 766 21.21 1.65 -22.07
C LEU A 766 20.47 1.94 -23.39
N HIS A 767 21.19 2.28 -24.46
CA HIS A 767 20.62 2.53 -25.80
C HIS A 767 20.33 1.25 -26.63
N VAL A 768 20.70 0.05 -26.16
CA VAL A 768 20.49 -1.22 -26.92
C VAL A 768 19.08 -1.84 -26.72
N ALA A 769 18.15 -1.17 -26.04
CA ALA A 769 16.76 -1.63 -25.98
C ALA A 769 16.08 -1.45 -27.36
N PRO A 770 15.45 -2.50 -27.93
CA PRO A 770 14.86 -2.38 -29.25
C PRO A 770 13.69 -1.38 -29.23
N GLU A 771 13.59 -0.56 -30.27
CA GLU A 771 12.35 0.14 -30.58
C GLU A 771 11.22 -0.87 -30.84
N PRO A 772 9.96 -0.53 -30.52
CA PRO A 772 8.84 -1.44 -30.73
C PRO A 772 8.66 -1.72 -32.23
N ILE A 773 8.91 -2.98 -32.62
CA ILE A 773 8.64 -3.49 -33.96
C ILE A 773 7.12 -3.46 -34.19
N ALA A 774 6.68 -2.91 -35.32
CA ALA A 774 5.29 -2.98 -35.78
C ALA A 774 4.85 -4.46 -35.87
N GLY A 775 3.80 -4.81 -35.12
CA GLY A 775 3.48 -6.21 -34.80
C GLY A 775 2.97 -7.07 -35.95
N PRO A 776 3.15 -8.39 -35.89
CA PRO A 776 2.30 -9.35 -36.55
C PRO A 776 1.22 -9.91 -35.60
N SER A 777 0.06 -10.16 -36.17
CA SER A 777 -1.17 -10.71 -35.60
C SER A 777 -1.05 -12.20 -35.30
N ASN A 778 -0.86 -12.56 -34.02
CA ASN A 778 -1.55 -13.64 -33.30
C ASN A 778 -0.78 -14.04 -32.03
N PRO A 779 -1.42 -14.10 -30.84
CA PRO A 779 -0.79 -14.63 -29.63
C PRO A 779 -1.09 -16.14 -29.47
N SER A 780 -0.09 -16.91 -29.01
CA SER A 780 -0.30 -18.24 -28.43
C SER A 780 0.67 -18.48 -27.25
N PRO A 781 0.30 -19.27 -26.23
CA PRO A 781 0.60 -18.95 -24.85
C PRO A 781 1.75 -19.78 -24.26
N ALA A 782 2.64 -19.13 -23.51
CA ALA A 782 3.26 -19.64 -22.28
C ALA A 782 4.28 -18.63 -21.73
N VAL A 783 3.79 -17.55 -21.14
CA VAL A 783 4.63 -16.58 -20.39
C VAL A 783 4.59 -16.96 -18.90
N LYS A 784 5.76 -17.11 -18.26
CA LYS A 784 5.81 -17.29 -16.79
C LYS A 784 5.60 -15.96 -16.08
N SER A 785 4.87 -16.04 -14.96
CA SER A 785 4.06 -14.96 -14.40
C SER A 785 4.83 -13.87 -13.60
N PRO A 786 4.30 -12.63 -13.57
CA PRO A 786 4.68 -11.53 -12.67
C PRO A 786 4.96 -11.91 -11.21
N LYS A 787 4.32 -12.98 -10.70
CA LYS A 787 4.56 -13.56 -9.35
C LYS A 787 6.03 -13.84 -9.03
N GLN A 788 6.87 -14.13 -10.03
CA GLN A 788 8.30 -14.42 -9.78
C GLN A 788 9.10 -13.15 -9.47
N VAL A 789 8.81 -12.02 -10.13
CA VAL A 789 9.44 -10.73 -9.86
C VAL A 789 8.93 -10.17 -8.52
N THR A 790 7.64 -10.30 -8.23
CA THR A 790 7.09 -9.97 -6.90
C THR A 790 7.74 -10.80 -5.80
N ARG A 791 7.97 -12.11 -6.02
CA ARG A 791 8.74 -12.96 -5.09
C ARG A 791 10.21 -12.59 -4.97
N VAL A 792 10.82 -12.00 -5.98
CA VAL A 792 12.19 -11.47 -5.89
C VAL A 792 12.19 -10.20 -5.07
N LEU A 793 11.26 -9.26 -5.30
CA LEU A 793 11.08 -8.06 -4.48
C LEU A 793 10.74 -8.40 -3.02
N ASP A 794 9.89 -9.41 -2.80
CA ASP A 794 9.54 -9.89 -1.46
C ASP A 794 10.68 -10.65 -0.78
N ARG A 795 11.48 -11.42 -1.54
CA ARG A 795 12.70 -12.09 -1.03
C ARG A 795 13.80 -11.10 -0.71
N VAL A 796 14.00 -10.07 -1.53
CA VAL A 796 14.90 -8.95 -1.27
C VAL A 796 14.42 -8.23 0.01
N LYS A 797 13.13 -7.93 0.13
CA LYS A 797 12.52 -7.41 1.38
C LYS A 797 12.66 -8.37 2.58
N GLN A 798 12.67 -9.69 2.37
CA GLN A 798 12.83 -10.71 3.43
C GLN A 798 14.29 -10.98 3.81
N SER A 799 15.25 -10.96 2.89
CA SER A 799 16.68 -11.09 3.19
C SER A 799 17.17 -9.89 3.99
N PHE A 800 16.60 -8.70 3.74
CA PHE A 800 16.78 -7.54 4.62
C PHE A 800 16.13 -7.69 6.02
N ARG A 801 15.19 -8.64 6.21
CA ARG A 801 14.56 -8.95 7.53
C ARG A 801 15.31 -10.01 8.33
N LYS A 802 16.19 -10.79 7.69
CA LYS A 802 17.00 -11.86 8.33
C LYS A 802 18.47 -11.44 8.42
N GLN A 803 18.80 -10.46 9.24
CA GLN A 803 20.17 -10.30 9.73
C GLN A 803 20.25 -10.86 11.16
N LYS A 804 21.18 -11.79 11.39
CA LYS A 804 21.56 -12.23 12.73
C LYS A 804 22.34 -11.10 13.42
N THR A 805 22.09 -10.87 14.70
CA THR A 805 22.82 -9.88 15.51
C THR A 805 24.20 -10.42 15.91
N ASN A 806 25.13 -9.52 16.27
CA ASN A 806 26.47 -9.90 16.75
C ASN A 806 26.43 -10.90 17.94
N TYR A 807 25.32 -10.93 18.69
CA TYR A 807 25.12 -11.86 19.80
C TYR A 807 24.86 -13.31 19.32
N GLU A 808 24.09 -13.48 18.25
CA GLU A 808 23.80 -14.80 17.66
C GLU A 808 25.04 -15.40 16.95
N LEU A 809 25.93 -14.56 16.42
CA LEU A 809 27.23 -14.98 15.86
C LEU A 809 28.25 -15.37 16.94
N LEU A 810 28.17 -14.76 18.13
CA LEU A 810 29.01 -15.13 19.28
C LEU A 810 28.55 -16.47 19.88
N GLN A 811 27.23 -16.71 19.91
CA GLN A 811 26.65 -17.98 20.36
C GLN A 811 27.00 -19.14 19.40
N ASP A 812 26.96 -18.91 18.09
CA ASP A 812 27.39 -19.91 17.08
C ASP A 812 28.92 -20.19 17.13
N LEU A 813 29.74 -19.24 17.60
CA LEU A 813 31.18 -19.41 17.79
C LEU A 813 31.54 -20.13 19.10
N GLU A 814 30.71 -20.01 20.13
CA GLU A 814 30.84 -20.74 21.41
C GLU A 814 30.45 -22.23 21.28
N GLU A 815 29.66 -22.60 20.26
CA GLU A 815 29.27 -23.99 19.98
C GLU A 815 30.29 -24.77 19.11
N ILE A 816 31.37 -24.14 18.64
CA ILE A 816 32.42 -24.83 17.88
C ILE A 816 33.39 -25.54 18.83
N ILE A 817 33.15 -26.83 19.06
CA ILE A 817 34.11 -27.73 19.73
C ILE A 817 35.28 -27.99 18.77
N VAL A 818 36.45 -27.45 19.08
CA VAL A 818 37.72 -27.78 18.40
C VAL A 818 38.14 -29.19 18.82
N PRO A 819 38.35 -30.15 17.88
CA PRO A 819 38.83 -31.47 18.26
C PRO A 819 40.30 -31.39 18.68
N SER A 820 40.59 -31.58 19.96
CA SER A 820 41.96 -31.83 20.42
C SER A 820 42.33 -33.27 20.06
N GLY A 821 43.04 -33.46 18.95
CA GLY A 821 43.70 -34.72 18.66
C GLY A 821 44.89 -34.93 19.61
N GLU A 822 44.85 -35.98 20.43
CA GLU A 822 46.04 -36.51 21.10
C GLU A 822 46.83 -37.43 20.15
N PRO A 823 48.17 -37.37 20.14
CA PRO A 823 49.01 -38.47 19.71
C PRO A 823 49.30 -39.38 20.91
N GLY A 824 48.97 -40.67 20.78
CA GLY A 824 49.16 -41.67 21.82
C GLY A 824 50.62 -42.12 22.04
N VAL A 825 50.83 -42.89 23.11
CA VAL A 825 51.32 -44.30 23.12
C VAL A 825 51.86 -44.70 24.51
N ALA A 826 51.28 -45.81 25.03
CA ALA A 826 51.81 -46.92 25.85
C ALA A 826 52.32 -46.81 27.33
N VAL A 827 51.46 -47.30 28.26
CA VAL A 827 51.54 -48.37 29.30
C VAL A 827 52.73 -48.46 30.35
N PRO A 828 52.64 -49.25 31.48
CA PRO A 828 52.46 -48.83 32.89
C PRO A 828 53.58 -49.42 33.83
N PRO A 829 53.38 -49.91 35.09
CA PRO A 829 52.51 -49.56 36.24
C PRO A 829 53.29 -49.38 37.57
N VAL A 830 52.76 -48.69 38.61
CA VAL A 830 53.20 -48.91 40.02
C VAL A 830 52.04 -48.77 41.03
N ARG A 831 52.03 -49.68 42.00
CA ARG A 831 51.06 -49.95 43.07
C ARG A 831 51.07 -48.94 44.24
N SER A 832 49.93 -48.91 44.96
CA SER A 832 49.76 -49.21 46.41
C SER A 832 49.24 -48.12 47.37
N ARG A 833 48.42 -48.64 48.31
CA ARG A 833 48.04 -48.21 49.68
C ARG A 833 46.93 -47.16 49.82
N GLN A 834 45.74 -47.50 50.36
CA GLN A 834 45.33 -47.92 51.72
C GLN A 834 45.30 -46.81 52.79
N ASN A 835 44.16 -46.77 53.50
CA ASN A 835 43.88 -46.24 54.85
C ASN A 835 43.72 -44.71 54.98
N SER A 836 42.81 -44.14 55.80
CA SER A 836 42.03 -44.62 56.95
C SER A 836 40.98 -43.57 57.41
N LYS A 837 39.90 -44.06 58.06
CA LYS A 837 39.22 -43.62 59.31
C LYS A 837 39.08 -42.11 59.61
N ALA A 838 37.86 -41.56 59.74
CA ALA A 838 36.94 -41.60 60.89
C ALA A 838 37.35 -40.70 62.09
N SER A 839 36.51 -39.72 62.46
CA SER A 839 35.99 -39.49 63.83
C SER A 839 35.35 -38.08 64.02
N THR A 840 34.05 -38.07 64.30
CA THR A 840 33.34 -37.37 65.41
C THR A 840 33.93 -36.09 66.03
N SER A 841 33.12 -35.02 66.18
CA SER A 841 32.29 -34.76 67.39
C SER A 841 31.87 -33.28 67.59
N ARG A 842 30.60 -33.11 67.99
CA ARG A 842 30.01 -32.25 69.05
C ARG A 842 30.40 -30.76 69.22
N SER A 843 29.35 -29.93 69.25
CA SER A 843 28.77 -29.19 70.42
C SER A 843 28.36 -27.77 69.97
N SER A 844 27.08 -27.34 70.00
CA SER A 844 26.09 -27.12 71.07
C SER A 844 26.02 -25.67 71.57
N SER A 845 24.80 -25.25 71.91
CA SER A 845 24.36 -24.03 72.64
C SER A 845 24.09 -22.79 71.78
N LYS A 846 23.06 -21.95 71.99
CA LYS A 846 21.97 -21.81 73.00
C LYS A 846 21.01 -20.74 72.42
N LYS A 847 19.72 -21.01 72.22
CA LYS A 847 18.55 -20.57 73.04
C LYS A 847 18.39 -19.05 73.30
N LYS A 848 17.31 -18.44 72.79
CA LYS A 848 16.34 -17.63 73.56
C LYS A 848 15.10 -17.22 72.73
N GLU A 849 13.93 -17.40 73.35
CA GLU A 849 12.57 -17.14 72.86
C GLU A 849 12.04 -15.77 73.30
N GLY A 850 11.16 -15.20 72.47
CA GLY A 850 9.93 -14.46 72.84
C GLY A 850 10.01 -12.93 72.99
N PRO A 851 8.87 -12.20 72.96
CA PRO A 851 7.53 -12.54 72.44
C PRO A 851 6.89 -11.44 71.55
N LEU A 852 5.79 -11.81 70.87
CA LEU A 852 4.80 -10.92 70.22
C LEU A 852 4.03 -10.06 71.23
N PRO A 853 3.41 -8.95 70.77
CA PRO A 853 1.96 -8.86 70.92
C PRO A 853 1.19 -8.26 69.72
N ALA A 854 0.03 -8.88 69.46
CA ALA A 854 -1.30 -8.31 69.23
C ALA A 854 -1.56 -7.19 68.19
N SER A 855 -2.30 -7.62 67.16
CA SER A 855 -3.55 -7.03 66.63
C SER A 855 -3.60 -5.56 66.18
N ARG A 856 -3.66 -5.38 64.85
CA ARG A 856 -4.86 -4.88 64.18
C ARG A 856 -4.90 -5.39 62.75
#